data_AF-A0A497HVH5-F1
#
_entry.id   AF-A0A497HVH5-F1
#
_cell.length_a   1.000
_cell.length_b   1.000
_cell.length_c   1.000
_cell.angle_alpha   90.00
_cell.angle_beta   90.00
_cell.angle_gamma   90.00
#
_symmetry.space_group_name_H-M   'P 1'
#
loop_
_entity.id
_entity.type
_entity.pdbx_description
1 polymer ?
#
loop_
_entity_poly.entity_id
_entity_poly.type
_entity_poly.pdbx_seq_one_letter_code
_entity_poly.pdbx_strand_id
1 'polypeptide(L)'
;MTEEKDGEHPVAMVYGNATVSELNAAISDKELKQGEYVYVEHPAVGKVLAQLQEIEIKSNLSFERARQALEGEKVPLRWRRSGRFRVLGYKGPRGDLLLPPLPVPPGTKLYRAPPEMVQRILNMKSSREEGALIGRLEGTEIDVILDINYMVQRHISVIAKTGSGKSYTAGVIVEEMAEKGVPVVIIDPHGEYVQMVHPNLSWKDAERLSKMGLIPRGYPEELVEFRFPREGWRAPEEAYVVKELTLAKEGLTPEEILEALGLRSPPPAASVLYRAVEAAKREKGYFYTIDDLIYHLEASPQGIAWGLITQMEHLKSLSIFSRDPTPLDEIVRPGRISVINLKESTPESSGVGLAILLKRLFEARKRGQIPPFLLVLEEAHNFCPQSGTTYTSRVLRTLSSEGRKFGLGLLVVTQRPAKVDKNVLSQCSTQIVMKLTNPLDVKAAISSVEGLDSAAADLIQLLPVGHAIVCGGGVPRPLVVEIRPRRTMHGGMSVDVMGEVRARGWKRDEKKEAEGLPSGGGEELPPKESPKEPLPSGGEGALPSVERRALPPAPEVSGEGVSGGGCGGKKPREGAPPPVVSKPQSDDAEGVKETLEGSHPSASPKQEEGDVEKVKEAGEEVSESSSERGDEEAPGE
;
A
#
# COMPACT_ATOMS: atom_id res chain seq x y z
N MET A 1 -24.47 -39.12 -26.64
CA MET A 1 -25.19 -38.62 -25.45
C MET A 1 -24.15 -38.53 -24.35
N THR A 2 -23.86 -37.33 -23.86
CA THR A 2 -22.97 -37.12 -22.71
C THR A 2 -23.84 -36.90 -21.48
N GLU A 3 -23.61 -37.67 -20.43
CA GLU A 3 -24.32 -37.58 -19.16
C GLU A 3 -24.25 -36.15 -18.62
N GLU A 4 -25.42 -35.57 -18.30
CA GLU A 4 -25.48 -34.31 -17.57
C GLU A 4 -25.09 -34.58 -16.12
N LYS A 5 -23.83 -34.32 -15.79
CA LYS A 5 -23.35 -34.32 -14.39
C LYS A 5 -24.06 -33.21 -13.62
N ASP A 6 -24.86 -33.62 -12.64
CA ASP A 6 -25.32 -32.90 -11.47
C ASP A 6 -25.47 -31.37 -11.60
N GLY A 7 -26.70 -30.92 -11.93
CA GLY A 7 -27.24 -29.61 -11.52
C GLY A 7 -26.69 -28.34 -12.21
N GLU A 8 -25.55 -28.38 -12.88
CA GLU A 8 -24.96 -27.17 -13.48
C GLU A 8 -25.52 -26.87 -14.88
N HIS A 9 -26.47 -25.93 -14.96
CA HIS A 9 -26.99 -25.45 -16.24
C HIS A 9 -25.96 -24.55 -16.99
N PRO A 10 -25.78 -24.74 -18.32
CA PRO A 10 -24.84 -23.94 -19.10
C PRO A 10 -25.37 -22.51 -19.31
N VAL A 11 -24.55 -21.52 -18.95
CA VAL A 11 -24.89 -20.08 -19.02
C VAL A 11 -24.60 -19.46 -20.38
N ALA A 12 -23.70 -20.06 -21.15
CA ALA A 12 -23.35 -19.65 -22.50
C ALA A 12 -22.73 -20.80 -23.33
N MET A 13 -22.58 -20.61 -24.65
CA MET A 13 -21.95 -21.58 -25.55
C MET A 13 -20.98 -20.88 -26.52
N VAL A 14 -19.75 -21.39 -26.62
CA VAL A 14 -18.67 -20.81 -27.44
C VAL A 14 -19.03 -20.85 -28.93
N TYR A 15 -18.77 -19.77 -29.66
CA TYR A 15 -18.99 -19.70 -31.11
C TYR A 15 -17.97 -18.80 -31.81
N GLY A 16 -17.81 -19.00 -33.12
CA GLY A 16 -16.88 -18.21 -33.94
C GLY A 16 -15.42 -18.47 -33.59
N ASN A 17 -14.57 -17.47 -33.80
CA ASN A 17 -13.14 -17.58 -33.53
C ASN A 17 -12.84 -17.38 -32.04
N ALA A 18 -11.90 -18.18 -31.52
CA ALA A 18 -11.33 -18.08 -30.19
C ALA A 18 -9.79 -18.18 -30.26
N THR A 19 -9.12 -17.60 -29.28
CA THR A 19 -7.68 -17.72 -29.05
C THR A 19 -7.43 -18.43 -27.72
N VAL A 20 -6.16 -18.55 -27.29
CA VAL A 20 -5.81 -19.05 -25.95
C VAL A 20 -6.14 -18.06 -24.83
N SER A 21 -6.38 -16.78 -25.15
CA SER A 21 -6.61 -15.69 -24.19
C SER A 21 -8.01 -15.07 -24.27
N GLU A 22 -8.75 -15.27 -25.37
CA GLU A 22 -10.09 -14.70 -25.57
C GLU A 22 -11.01 -15.66 -26.34
N LEU A 23 -12.31 -15.65 -26.01
CA LEU A 23 -13.33 -16.40 -26.74
C LEU A 23 -14.63 -15.60 -26.82
N ASN A 24 -15.47 -15.94 -27.79
CA ASN A 24 -16.83 -15.41 -27.91
C ASN A 24 -17.84 -16.51 -27.57
N ALA A 25 -18.89 -16.18 -26.82
CA ALA A 25 -19.96 -17.13 -26.51
C ALA A 25 -21.35 -16.50 -26.59
N ALA A 26 -22.32 -17.26 -27.09
CA ALA A 26 -23.72 -16.88 -27.09
C ALA A 26 -24.28 -17.11 -25.69
N ILE A 27 -24.76 -16.05 -25.04
CA ILE A 27 -25.24 -16.10 -23.66
C ILE A 27 -26.72 -16.51 -23.65
N SER A 28 -27.02 -17.61 -22.95
CA SER A 28 -28.39 -18.12 -22.72
C SER A 28 -28.96 -17.63 -21.39
N ASP A 29 -28.10 -17.45 -20.37
CA ASP A 29 -28.49 -16.93 -19.07
C ASP A 29 -28.86 -15.43 -19.13
N LYS A 30 -29.99 -15.08 -18.52
CA LYS A 30 -30.46 -13.68 -18.46
C LYS A 30 -29.81 -12.90 -17.33
N GLU A 31 -29.33 -13.58 -16.29
CA GLU A 31 -28.77 -13.00 -15.08
C GLU A 31 -27.26 -12.80 -15.14
N LEU A 32 -26.56 -13.49 -16.04
CA LEU A 32 -25.11 -13.38 -16.23
C LEU A 32 -24.69 -11.93 -16.54
N LYS A 33 -23.81 -11.36 -15.70
CA LYS A 33 -23.35 -9.96 -15.78
C LYS A 33 -21.92 -9.84 -16.29
N GLN A 34 -21.61 -8.67 -16.84
CA GLN A 34 -20.24 -8.26 -17.12
C GLN A 34 -19.42 -8.28 -15.83
N GLY A 35 -18.18 -8.75 -15.91
CA GLY A 35 -17.29 -8.96 -14.76
C GLY A 35 -17.39 -10.35 -14.12
N GLU A 36 -18.50 -11.08 -14.32
CA GLU A 36 -18.67 -12.41 -13.71
C GLU A 36 -17.74 -13.48 -14.32
N TYR A 37 -17.48 -14.49 -13.50
CA TYR A 37 -16.57 -15.58 -13.80
C TYR A 37 -17.33 -16.82 -14.27
N VAL A 38 -16.82 -17.44 -15.33
CA VAL A 38 -17.31 -18.70 -15.88
C VAL A 38 -16.15 -19.68 -15.99
N TYR A 39 -16.45 -20.96 -16.05
CA TYR A 39 -15.46 -21.99 -16.37
C TYR A 39 -15.89 -22.82 -17.58
N VAL A 40 -14.91 -23.46 -18.19
CA VAL A 40 -15.07 -24.35 -19.34
C VAL A 40 -14.24 -25.61 -19.14
N GLU A 41 -14.79 -26.76 -19.52
CA GLU A 41 -14.03 -28.01 -19.59
C GLU A 41 -13.22 -28.03 -20.88
N HIS A 42 -11.91 -27.74 -20.77
CA HIS A 42 -10.98 -27.73 -21.89
C HIS A 42 -10.38 -29.13 -22.10
N PRO A 43 -10.42 -29.69 -23.33
CA PRO A 43 -10.09 -31.10 -23.57
C PRO A 43 -8.67 -31.52 -23.16
N ALA A 44 -7.71 -30.59 -23.15
CA ALA A 44 -6.31 -30.88 -22.81
C ALA A 44 -5.93 -30.61 -21.34
N VAL A 45 -6.71 -29.83 -20.58
CA VAL A 45 -6.30 -29.36 -19.22
C VAL A 45 -7.43 -29.35 -18.18
N GLY A 46 -8.65 -29.81 -18.53
CA GLY A 46 -9.81 -29.76 -17.65
C GLY A 46 -10.35 -28.34 -17.45
N LYS A 47 -10.81 -28.03 -16.24
CA LYS A 47 -11.48 -26.75 -15.93
C LYS A 47 -10.56 -25.53 -16.09
N VAL A 48 -10.86 -24.71 -17.10
CA VAL A 48 -10.23 -23.41 -17.38
C VAL A 48 -11.18 -22.29 -16.97
N LEU A 49 -10.67 -21.27 -16.28
CA LEU A 49 -11.41 -20.08 -15.87
C LEU A 49 -11.41 -19.01 -16.97
N ALA A 50 -12.54 -18.34 -17.15
CA ALA A 50 -12.68 -17.15 -18.00
C ALA A 50 -13.58 -16.10 -17.32
N GLN A 51 -13.48 -14.84 -17.76
CA GLN A 51 -14.26 -13.72 -17.23
C GLN A 51 -14.96 -12.96 -18.36
N LEU A 52 -16.26 -12.69 -18.20
CA LEU A 52 -17.06 -11.95 -19.16
C LEU A 52 -16.64 -10.47 -19.19
N GLN A 53 -15.98 -10.04 -20.27
CA GLN A 53 -15.46 -8.67 -20.41
C GLN A 53 -16.49 -7.70 -20.96
N GLU A 54 -17.34 -8.13 -21.89
CA GLU A 54 -18.30 -7.26 -22.60
C GLU A 54 -19.53 -8.08 -23.05
N ILE A 55 -20.72 -7.47 -23.02
CA ILE A 55 -21.97 -8.07 -23.50
C ILE A 55 -22.52 -7.23 -24.67
N GLU A 56 -22.51 -7.80 -25.87
CA GLU A 56 -23.06 -7.24 -27.09
C GLU A 56 -24.49 -7.77 -27.35
N ILE A 57 -25.41 -6.91 -27.76
CA ILE A 57 -26.74 -7.33 -28.27
C ILE A 57 -26.66 -7.42 -29.80
N LYS A 58 -26.73 -8.64 -30.34
CA LYS A 58 -26.77 -8.89 -31.79
C LYS A 58 -28.22 -9.03 -32.23
N SER A 59 -28.67 -8.10 -33.08
CA SER A 59 -30.07 -7.97 -33.53
C SER A 59 -30.18 -8.04 -35.05
N ASN A 60 -31.32 -8.52 -35.55
CA ASN A 60 -31.66 -8.50 -36.98
C ASN A 60 -32.33 -7.19 -37.44
N LEU A 61 -32.41 -6.19 -36.57
CA LEU A 61 -33.03 -4.88 -36.79
C LEU A 61 -32.01 -3.92 -37.43
N SER A 62 -32.03 -3.81 -38.76
CA SER A 62 -31.33 -2.74 -39.50
C SER A 62 -32.06 -1.40 -39.31
N PHE A 63 -31.40 -0.29 -39.70
CA PHE A 63 -32.00 1.04 -39.71
C PHE A 63 -33.33 1.09 -40.50
N GLU A 64 -33.35 0.51 -41.70
CA GLU A 64 -34.55 0.40 -42.54
C GLU A 64 -35.67 -0.38 -41.85
N ARG A 65 -35.35 -1.51 -41.21
CA ARG A 65 -36.32 -2.31 -40.44
C ARG A 65 -36.83 -1.61 -39.19
N ALA A 66 -35.99 -0.80 -38.54
CA ALA A 66 -36.44 0.04 -37.43
C ALA A 66 -37.44 1.11 -37.92
N ARG A 67 -37.17 1.72 -39.08
CA ARG A 67 -38.08 2.67 -39.71
C ARG A 67 -39.41 2.02 -40.12
N GLN A 68 -39.39 0.87 -40.79
CA GLN A 68 -40.59 0.10 -41.13
C GLN A 68 -41.45 -0.23 -39.90
N ALA A 69 -40.81 -0.64 -38.80
CA ALA A 69 -41.50 -0.91 -37.54
C ALA A 69 -42.15 0.35 -36.92
N LEU A 70 -41.52 1.52 -37.05
CA LEU A 70 -42.10 2.82 -36.64
C LEU A 70 -43.25 3.27 -37.55
N GLU A 71 -43.19 2.95 -38.84
CA GLU A 71 -44.24 3.17 -39.84
C GLU A 71 -45.41 2.16 -39.70
N GLY A 72 -45.36 1.26 -38.71
CA GLY A 72 -46.44 0.33 -38.34
C GLY A 72 -46.35 -1.07 -38.96
N GLU A 73 -45.30 -1.37 -39.73
CA GLU A 73 -45.10 -2.69 -40.33
C GLU A 73 -44.71 -3.75 -39.29
N LYS A 74 -45.21 -4.98 -39.47
CA LYS A 74 -44.88 -6.12 -38.60
C LYS A 74 -43.49 -6.69 -38.90
N VAL A 75 -42.46 -6.05 -38.38
CA VAL A 75 -41.07 -6.52 -38.50
C VAL A 75 -40.75 -7.57 -37.41
N PRO A 76 -40.37 -8.81 -37.77
CA PRO A 76 -40.05 -9.86 -36.80
C PRO A 76 -38.68 -9.61 -36.13
N LEU A 77 -38.68 -8.91 -35.00
CA LEU A 77 -37.49 -8.65 -34.19
C LEU A 77 -36.92 -9.93 -33.58
N ARG A 78 -35.64 -10.20 -33.82
CA ARG A 78 -34.86 -11.28 -33.22
C ARG A 78 -33.52 -10.73 -32.77
N TRP A 79 -33.23 -10.87 -31.47
CA TRP A 79 -31.94 -10.52 -30.90
C TRP A 79 -31.41 -11.64 -29.99
N ARG A 80 -30.09 -11.61 -29.76
CA ARG A 80 -29.31 -12.53 -28.94
C ARG A 80 -28.23 -11.76 -28.18
N ARG A 81 -27.83 -12.25 -27.00
CA ARG A 81 -26.65 -11.74 -26.29
C ARG A 81 -25.41 -12.51 -26.73
N SER A 82 -24.34 -11.78 -27.01
CA SER A 82 -23.00 -12.30 -27.28
C SER A 82 -22.07 -11.75 -26.21
N GLY A 83 -21.37 -12.62 -25.49
CA GLY A 83 -20.32 -12.22 -24.57
C GLY A 83 -18.94 -12.35 -25.21
N ARG A 84 -18.06 -11.37 -24.99
CA ARG A 84 -16.60 -11.53 -25.17
C ARG A 84 -16.01 -11.91 -23.82
N PHE A 85 -15.34 -13.05 -23.74
CA PHE A 85 -14.77 -13.58 -22.51
C PHE A 85 -13.24 -13.60 -22.62
N ARG A 86 -12.56 -13.12 -21.57
CA ARG A 86 -11.11 -13.28 -21.43
C ARG A 86 -10.83 -14.60 -20.72
N VAL A 87 -10.09 -15.48 -21.36
CA VAL A 87 -9.58 -16.71 -20.77
C VAL A 87 -8.47 -16.33 -19.79
N LEU A 88 -8.64 -16.71 -18.53
CA LEU A 88 -7.71 -16.41 -17.44
C LEU A 88 -6.71 -17.55 -17.21
N GLY A 89 -7.11 -18.79 -17.53
CA GLY A 89 -6.26 -19.96 -17.43
C GLY A 89 -6.73 -20.98 -16.40
N TYR A 90 -5.86 -21.92 -16.08
CA TYR A 90 -6.05 -23.00 -15.12
C TYR A 90 -4.87 -23.05 -14.13
N LYS A 91 -5.05 -23.80 -13.05
CA LYS A 91 -4.00 -24.02 -12.05
C LYS A 91 -3.05 -25.11 -12.54
N GLY A 92 -1.82 -24.76 -12.88
CA GLY A 92 -0.79 -25.69 -13.32
C GLY A 92 -0.27 -26.59 -12.18
N PRO A 93 0.49 -27.66 -12.48
CA PRO A 93 0.94 -28.64 -11.48
C PRO A 93 1.79 -28.06 -10.34
N ARG A 94 2.48 -26.94 -10.57
CA ARG A 94 3.28 -26.23 -9.55
C ARG A 94 2.50 -25.16 -8.78
N GLY A 95 1.21 -24.98 -9.07
CA GLY A 95 0.38 -23.89 -8.54
C GLY A 95 0.45 -22.58 -9.36
N ASP A 96 1.23 -22.54 -10.44
CA ASP A 96 1.29 -21.42 -11.39
C ASP A 96 -0.07 -21.23 -12.10
N LEU A 97 -0.44 -19.99 -12.44
CA LEU A 97 -1.58 -19.74 -13.35
C LEU A 97 -1.10 -19.85 -14.80
N LEU A 98 -1.68 -20.78 -15.56
CA LEU A 98 -1.27 -21.07 -16.94
C LEU A 98 -2.45 -20.88 -17.91
N LEU A 99 -2.20 -20.26 -19.07
CA LEU A 99 -3.16 -20.29 -20.18
C LEU A 99 -3.28 -21.70 -20.76
N PRO A 100 -4.44 -22.11 -21.30
CA PRO A 100 -4.56 -23.39 -22.01
C PRO A 100 -3.64 -23.40 -23.25
N PRO A 101 -3.03 -24.54 -23.59
CA PRO A 101 -2.10 -24.64 -24.72
C PRO A 101 -2.79 -24.55 -26.09
N LEU A 102 -4.13 -24.63 -26.13
CA LEU A 102 -4.96 -24.54 -27.33
C LEU A 102 -6.16 -23.63 -27.06
N PRO A 103 -6.76 -23.00 -28.09
CA PRO A 103 -8.02 -22.28 -27.95
C PRO A 103 -9.19 -23.19 -27.57
N VAL A 104 -10.18 -22.64 -26.86
CA VAL A 104 -11.41 -23.36 -26.52
C VAL A 104 -12.24 -23.63 -27.80
N PRO A 105 -12.62 -24.89 -28.10
CA PRO A 105 -13.35 -25.21 -29.32
C PRO A 105 -14.76 -24.56 -29.38
N PRO A 106 -15.25 -24.17 -30.57
CA PRO A 106 -16.64 -23.78 -30.78
C PRO A 106 -17.63 -24.91 -30.42
N GLY A 107 -18.82 -24.54 -29.96
CA GLY A 107 -19.85 -25.46 -29.46
C GLY A 107 -19.66 -25.88 -27.99
N THR A 108 -18.51 -25.58 -27.37
CA THR A 108 -18.26 -25.91 -25.95
C THR A 108 -19.19 -25.09 -25.03
N LYS A 109 -19.74 -25.72 -24.00
CA LYS A 109 -20.60 -25.08 -22.99
C LYS A 109 -19.76 -24.34 -21.94
N LEU A 110 -20.22 -23.17 -21.50
CA LEU A 110 -19.67 -22.42 -20.38
C LEU A 110 -20.62 -22.51 -19.18
N TYR A 111 -20.09 -22.63 -17.98
CA TYR A 111 -20.82 -22.75 -16.72
C TYR A 111 -20.40 -21.63 -15.76
N ARG A 112 -21.26 -21.21 -14.83
CA ARG A 112 -20.92 -20.19 -13.83
C ARG A 112 -19.82 -20.73 -12.91
N ALA A 113 -18.77 -19.96 -12.62
CA ALA A 113 -17.66 -20.43 -11.80
C ALA A 113 -18.03 -20.38 -10.30
N PRO A 114 -17.90 -21.50 -9.54
CA PRO A 114 -18.02 -21.48 -8.09
C PRO A 114 -16.95 -20.57 -7.44
N PRO A 115 -17.27 -19.85 -6.34
CA PRO A 115 -16.32 -18.94 -5.67
C PRO A 115 -14.99 -19.60 -5.30
N GLU A 116 -15.00 -20.84 -4.82
CA GLU A 116 -13.81 -21.59 -4.40
C GLU A 116 -12.91 -21.90 -5.61
N MET A 117 -13.51 -22.14 -6.79
CA MET A 117 -12.77 -22.36 -8.03
C MET A 117 -12.05 -21.08 -8.46
N VAL A 118 -12.73 -19.94 -8.39
CA VAL A 118 -12.15 -18.62 -8.70
C VAL A 118 -11.01 -18.31 -7.74
N GLN A 119 -11.22 -18.47 -6.43
CA GLN A 119 -10.19 -18.28 -5.40
C GLN A 119 -8.97 -19.16 -5.65
N ARG A 120 -9.14 -20.48 -5.81
CA ARG A 120 -8.06 -21.44 -6.04
C ARG A 120 -7.24 -21.15 -7.29
N ILE A 121 -7.90 -20.82 -8.42
CA ILE A 121 -7.20 -20.53 -9.68
C ILE A 121 -6.46 -19.19 -9.59
N LEU A 122 -7.05 -18.18 -8.94
CA LEU A 122 -6.43 -16.87 -8.72
C LEU A 122 -5.53 -16.81 -7.47
N ASN A 123 -5.23 -17.96 -6.86
CA ASN A 123 -4.34 -18.11 -5.71
C ASN A 123 -4.74 -17.28 -4.46
N MET A 124 -6.03 -17.00 -4.31
CA MET A 124 -6.63 -16.45 -3.09
C MET A 124 -6.95 -17.59 -2.13
N LYS A 125 -6.97 -17.32 -0.82
CA LYS A 125 -7.38 -18.30 0.19
C LYS A 125 -8.89 -18.54 0.14
N SER A 126 -9.32 -19.74 0.52
CA SER A 126 -10.75 -20.10 0.57
C SER A 126 -11.36 -19.94 1.96
N SER A 127 -10.54 -19.84 3.02
CA SER A 127 -11.01 -19.59 4.38
C SER A 127 -10.37 -18.33 4.98
N ARG A 128 -11.16 -17.60 5.78
CA ARG A 128 -10.68 -16.49 6.61
C ARG A 128 -9.74 -16.95 7.72
N GLU A 129 -9.62 -18.24 8.00
CA GLU A 129 -8.62 -18.77 8.94
C GLU A 129 -7.20 -18.74 8.35
N GLU A 130 -7.09 -18.85 7.03
CA GLU A 130 -5.82 -18.99 6.30
C GLU A 130 -5.24 -17.65 5.79
N GLY A 131 -5.94 -16.53 6.01
CA GLY A 131 -5.58 -15.23 5.43
C GLY A 131 -6.42 -14.05 5.90
N ALA A 132 -6.17 -12.89 5.29
CA ALA A 132 -6.83 -11.61 5.58
C ALA A 132 -7.90 -11.31 4.53
N LEU A 133 -9.16 -11.11 4.95
CA LEU A 133 -10.24 -10.69 4.08
C LEU A 133 -10.13 -9.19 3.77
N ILE A 134 -9.73 -8.87 2.53
CA ILE A 134 -9.54 -7.49 2.06
C ILE A 134 -10.84 -6.88 1.52
N GLY A 135 -11.70 -7.69 0.91
CA GLY A 135 -12.83 -7.20 0.13
C GLY A 135 -13.46 -8.28 -0.74
N ARG A 136 -14.13 -7.87 -1.81
CA ARG A 136 -14.71 -8.75 -2.85
C ARG A 136 -14.23 -8.36 -4.24
N LEU A 137 -14.16 -9.34 -5.14
CA LEU A 137 -13.91 -9.08 -6.55
C LEU A 137 -15.05 -8.21 -7.11
N GLU A 138 -14.69 -7.11 -7.77
CA GLU A 138 -15.63 -6.10 -8.28
C GLU A 138 -16.77 -6.74 -9.09
N GLY A 139 -18.01 -6.37 -8.77
CA GLY A 139 -19.21 -6.88 -9.41
C GLY A 139 -19.64 -8.30 -8.99
N THR A 140 -19.00 -8.90 -7.98
CA THR A 140 -19.29 -10.29 -7.54
C THR A 140 -19.36 -10.41 -6.01
N GLU A 141 -19.93 -11.51 -5.53
CA GLU A 141 -19.94 -11.89 -4.11
C GLU A 141 -18.68 -12.69 -3.69
N ILE A 142 -17.65 -12.76 -4.53
CA ILE A 142 -16.46 -13.59 -4.29
C ILE A 142 -15.45 -12.85 -3.42
N ASP A 143 -15.26 -13.34 -2.20
CA ASP A 143 -14.34 -12.78 -1.22
C ASP A 143 -12.87 -12.91 -1.65
N VAL A 144 -12.11 -11.82 -1.47
CA VAL A 144 -10.67 -11.70 -1.74
C VAL A 144 -9.93 -11.84 -0.42
N ILE A 145 -9.42 -13.04 -0.17
CA ILE A 145 -8.67 -13.38 1.03
C ILE A 145 -7.19 -13.59 0.64
N LEU A 146 -6.30 -12.74 1.17
CA LEU A 146 -4.87 -12.76 0.87
C LEU A 146 -4.07 -13.48 1.96
N ASP A 147 -2.91 -14.04 1.59
CA ASP A 147 -2.04 -14.75 2.54
C ASP A 147 -1.34 -13.76 3.49
N ILE A 148 -1.60 -13.87 4.80
CA ILE A 148 -1.01 -13.00 5.83
C ILE A 148 0.50 -13.18 5.95
N ASN A 149 1.02 -14.39 5.78
CA ASN A 149 2.47 -14.62 5.79
C ASN A 149 3.11 -13.92 4.59
N TYR A 150 2.48 -13.99 3.40
CA TYR A 150 2.95 -13.24 2.24
C TYR A 150 2.93 -11.73 2.51
N MET A 151 1.81 -11.19 3.02
CA MET A 151 1.64 -9.76 3.28
C MET A 151 2.65 -9.22 4.30
N VAL A 152 2.83 -9.90 5.44
CA VAL A 152 3.80 -9.49 6.47
C VAL A 152 5.22 -9.69 5.97
N GLN A 153 5.57 -10.87 5.43
CA GLN A 153 6.95 -11.15 5.05
C GLN A 153 7.42 -10.42 3.80
N ARG A 154 6.53 -9.90 2.94
CA ARG A 154 6.94 -9.24 1.68
C ARG A 154 6.51 -7.79 1.55
N HIS A 155 6.09 -7.20 2.67
CA HIS A 155 5.63 -5.81 2.78
C HIS A 155 4.40 -5.49 1.90
N ILE A 156 3.70 -4.42 2.28
CA ILE A 156 2.44 -3.98 1.71
C ILE A 156 2.54 -2.48 1.42
N SER A 157 2.00 -2.01 0.30
CA SER A 157 1.69 -0.59 0.11
C SER A 157 0.19 -0.35 -0.07
N VAL A 158 -0.31 0.73 0.51
CA VAL A 158 -1.66 1.26 0.26
C VAL A 158 -1.51 2.64 -0.33
N ILE A 159 -1.86 2.78 -1.60
CA ILE A 159 -1.58 3.96 -2.42
C ILE A 159 -2.90 4.55 -2.92
N ALA A 160 -3.25 5.75 -2.47
CA ALA A 160 -4.60 6.31 -2.72
C ALA A 160 -4.62 7.83 -2.56
N LYS A 161 -5.34 8.58 -3.42
CA LYS A 161 -5.53 10.02 -3.16
C LYS A 161 -6.35 10.27 -1.88
N THR A 162 -6.31 11.50 -1.38
CA THR A 162 -7.18 11.95 -0.26
C THR A 162 -8.66 11.66 -0.55
N GLY A 163 -9.37 11.09 0.43
CA GLY A 163 -10.79 10.74 0.33
C GLY A 163 -11.10 9.43 -0.43
N SER A 164 -10.11 8.70 -0.94
CA SER A 164 -10.36 7.42 -1.64
C SER A 164 -10.54 6.19 -0.73
N GLY A 165 -10.27 6.32 0.58
CA GLY A 165 -10.32 5.21 1.54
C GLY A 165 -8.94 4.68 2.00
N LYS A 166 -7.91 5.53 2.02
CA LYS A 166 -6.52 5.18 2.34
C LYS A 166 -6.35 4.55 3.74
N SER A 167 -6.51 5.33 4.80
CA SER A 167 -6.47 4.86 6.20
C SER A 167 -7.69 3.98 6.55
N TYR A 168 -8.74 3.95 5.71
CA TYR A 168 -9.81 2.97 5.81
C TYR A 168 -9.32 1.56 5.42
N THR A 169 -8.65 1.44 4.28
CA THR A 169 -8.07 0.18 3.76
C THR A 169 -6.92 -0.32 4.63
N ALA A 170 -6.05 0.60 5.09
CA ALA A 170 -5.02 0.25 6.06
C ALA A 170 -5.63 -0.26 7.37
N GLY A 171 -6.71 0.39 7.86
CA GLY A 171 -7.50 -0.09 8.99
C GLY A 171 -8.08 -1.50 8.81
N VAL A 172 -8.61 -1.84 7.62
CA VAL A 172 -9.04 -3.21 7.29
C VAL A 172 -7.89 -4.21 7.46
N ILE A 173 -6.68 -3.88 7.02
CA ILE A 173 -5.50 -4.74 7.20
C ILE A 173 -5.17 -4.88 8.69
N VAL A 174 -5.18 -3.79 9.47
CA VAL A 174 -4.91 -3.83 10.92
C VAL A 174 -5.94 -4.72 11.64
N GLU A 175 -7.21 -4.62 11.29
CA GLU A 175 -8.27 -5.49 11.82
C GLU A 175 -8.00 -6.97 11.55
N GLU A 176 -7.63 -7.35 10.32
CA GLU A 176 -7.32 -8.74 9.99
C GLU A 176 -6.04 -9.24 10.70
N MET A 177 -5.03 -8.40 10.90
CA MET A 177 -3.82 -8.75 11.64
C MET A 177 -4.12 -8.99 13.12
N ALA A 178 -4.87 -8.09 13.76
CA ALA A 178 -5.25 -8.20 15.16
C ALA A 178 -6.09 -9.46 15.44
N GLU A 179 -7.07 -9.76 14.59
CA GLU A 179 -7.89 -10.99 14.67
C GLU A 179 -7.09 -12.29 14.47
N LYS A 180 -5.87 -12.22 13.91
CA LYS A 180 -4.93 -13.35 13.82
C LYS A 180 -3.83 -13.33 14.88
N GLY A 181 -3.93 -12.45 15.87
CA GLY A 181 -2.92 -12.33 16.92
C GLY A 181 -1.59 -11.75 16.43
N VAL A 182 -1.51 -11.23 15.20
CA VAL A 182 -0.31 -10.59 14.66
C VAL A 182 -0.21 -9.18 15.27
N PRO A 183 0.86 -8.87 16.03
CA PRO A 183 1.08 -7.54 16.55
C PRO A 183 1.15 -6.50 15.43
N VAL A 184 0.57 -5.33 15.69
CA VAL A 184 0.65 -4.18 14.79
C VAL A 184 1.24 -2.99 15.55
N VAL A 185 2.24 -2.34 14.96
CA VAL A 185 2.77 -1.05 15.43
C VAL A 185 2.43 0.01 14.38
N ILE A 186 1.75 1.08 14.76
CA ILE A 186 1.26 2.12 13.85
C ILE A 186 1.96 3.43 14.17
N ILE A 187 2.67 4.01 13.21
CA ILE A 187 3.15 5.39 13.31
C ILE A 187 2.05 6.29 12.75
N ASP A 188 1.36 7.02 13.63
CA ASP A 188 0.18 7.81 13.30
C ASP A 188 0.45 9.32 13.50
N PRO A 189 0.65 10.10 12.42
CA PRO A 189 0.87 11.54 12.51
C PRO A 189 -0.40 12.36 12.73
N HIS A 190 -1.59 11.75 12.70
CA HIS A 190 -2.87 12.46 12.73
C HIS A 190 -3.79 12.03 13.88
N GLY A 191 -3.52 10.89 14.52
CA GLY A 191 -4.34 10.32 15.59
C GLY A 191 -5.65 9.74 15.08
N GLU A 192 -5.67 9.19 13.86
CA GLU A 192 -6.87 8.56 13.27
C GLU A 192 -7.10 7.13 13.77
N TYR A 193 -6.04 6.41 14.16
CA TYR A 193 -6.11 4.98 14.48
C TYR A 193 -6.56 4.69 15.91
N VAL A 194 -6.47 5.64 16.84
CA VAL A 194 -7.01 5.47 18.21
C VAL A 194 -8.53 5.24 18.21
N GLN A 195 -9.25 5.67 17.17
CA GLN A 195 -10.69 5.42 17.01
C GLN A 195 -11.02 3.93 16.78
N MET A 196 -10.01 3.05 16.62
CA MET A 196 -10.20 1.60 16.53
C MET A 196 -10.76 0.96 17.79
N VAL A 197 -10.72 1.66 18.93
CA VAL A 197 -11.35 1.21 20.19
C VAL A 197 -12.87 1.15 20.11
N HIS A 198 -13.50 1.84 19.14
CA HIS A 198 -14.94 1.86 18.95
C HIS A 198 -15.38 1.00 17.74
N PRO A 199 -16.54 0.30 17.81
CA PRO A 199 -17.12 -0.39 16.67
C PRO A 199 -17.67 0.60 15.62
N ASN A 200 -17.75 0.15 14.37
CA ASN A 200 -18.38 0.91 13.28
C ASN A 200 -19.89 1.00 13.49
N LEU A 201 -20.42 2.23 13.62
CA LEU A 201 -21.85 2.49 13.85
C LEU A 201 -22.67 2.74 12.56
N SER A 202 -22.04 2.67 11.37
CA SER A 202 -22.75 2.79 10.09
C SER A 202 -23.64 1.57 9.85
N TRP A 203 -24.96 1.76 9.82
CA TRP A 203 -25.93 0.69 9.53
C TRP A 203 -25.72 0.05 8.15
N LYS A 204 -25.28 0.85 7.15
CA LYS A 204 -24.96 0.37 5.81
C LYS A 204 -23.73 -0.53 5.82
N ASP A 205 -22.73 -0.17 6.61
CA ASP A 205 -21.51 -0.96 6.76
C ASP A 205 -21.83 -2.24 7.52
N ALA A 206 -22.66 -2.19 8.57
CA ALA A 206 -23.11 -3.36 9.32
C ALA A 206 -23.88 -4.37 8.44
N GLU A 207 -24.77 -3.92 7.56
CA GLU A 207 -25.47 -4.79 6.59
C GLU A 207 -24.47 -5.48 5.64
N ARG A 208 -23.49 -4.72 5.13
CA ARG A 208 -22.44 -5.23 4.24
C ARG A 208 -21.49 -6.20 4.95
N LEU A 209 -21.09 -5.91 6.19
CA LEU A 209 -20.29 -6.80 7.04
C LEU A 209 -21.03 -8.11 7.28
N SER A 210 -22.32 -8.07 7.59
CA SER A 210 -23.14 -9.27 7.83
C SER A 210 -23.15 -10.22 6.61
N LYS A 211 -23.23 -9.67 5.39
CA LYS A 211 -23.11 -10.43 4.13
C LYS A 211 -21.74 -11.10 3.92
N MET A 212 -20.72 -10.72 4.69
CA MET A 212 -19.36 -11.27 4.69
C MET A 212 -19.05 -12.10 5.96
N GLY A 213 -20.06 -12.43 6.77
CA GLY A 213 -19.86 -13.13 8.04
C GLY A 213 -19.09 -12.29 9.08
N LEU A 214 -19.25 -10.97 9.04
CA LEU A 214 -18.61 -10.01 9.94
C LEU A 214 -19.64 -9.20 10.73
N ILE A 215 -19.21 -8.73 11.90
CA ILE A 215 -19.93 -7.76 12.74
C ILE A 215 -19.01 -6.57 13.09
N PRO A 216 -19.56 -5.38 13.34
CA PRO A 216 -18.80 -4.29 13.96
C PRO A 216 -18.12 -4.73 15.26
N ARG A 217 -16.88 -4.28 15.48
CA ARG A 217 -16.04 -4.57 16.66
C ARG A 217 -15.07 -3.40 16.87
N GLY A 218 -14.88 -3.00 18.12
CA GLY A 218 -13.74 -2.16 18.55
C GLY A 218 -12.69 -2.99 19.28
N TYR A 219 -11.50 -2.41 19.48
CA TYR A 219 -10.36 -3.04 20.15
C TYR A 219 -9.87 -2.24 21.37
N PRO A 220 -10.71 -1.93 22.39
CA PRO A 220 -10.30 -1.11 23.54
C PRO A 220 -9.29 -1.80 24.46
N GLU A 221 -9.27 -3.15 24.49
CA GLU A 221 -8.38 -3.94 25.33
C GLU A 221 -7.04 -4.25 24.63
N GLU A 222 -7.08 -4.41 23.31
CA GLU A 222 -5.93 -4.76 22.48
C GLU A 222 -5.14 -3.53 22.01
N LEU A 223 -5.76 -2.35 21.98
CA LEU A 223 -5.12 -1.10 21.57
C LEU A 223 -4.41 -0.40 22.74
N VAL A 224 -3.16 -0.01 22.50
CA VAL A 224 -2.38 0.84 23.42
C VAL A 224 -1.87 2.05 22.64
N GLU A 225 -2.15 3.26 23.12
CA GLU A 225 -1.59 4.48 22.58
C GLU A 225 -0.28 4.84 23.31
N PHE A 226 0.74 5.16 22.52
CA PHE A 226 2.05 5.61 22.96
C PHE A 226 2.30 7.04 22.44
N ARG A 227 2.61 7.97 23.34
CA ARG A 227 2.94 9.37 23.01
C ARG A 227 4.33 9.73 23.55
N PHE A 228 5.13 10.48 22.79
CA PHE A 228 6.39 11.01 23.33
C PHE A 228 6.11 11.97 24.50
N PRO A 229 6.92 11.93 25.58
CA PRO A 229 6.73 12.78 26.76
C PRO A 229 6.68 14.27 26.41
N ARG A 230 5.85 15.01 27.13
CA ARG A 230 5.72 16.46 26.98
C ARG A 230 5.50 17.11 28.35
N GLU A 231 6.16 18.24 28.58
CA GLU A 231 6.02 18.99 29.82
C GLU A 231 4.55 19.35 30.10
N GLY A 232 4.09 19.05 31.32
CA GLY A 232 2.71 19.27 31.76
C GLY A 232 1.66 18.29 31.21
N TRP A 233 2.04 17.37 30.32
CA TRP A 233 1.13 16.32 29.85
C TRP A 233 0.89 15.26 30.94
N ARG A 234 -0.28 14.64 30.91
CA ARG A 234 -0.66 13.48 31.72
C ARG A 234 -1.54 12.57 30.86
N ALA A 235 -1.48 11.27 31.10
CA ALA A 235 -2.38 10.33 30.46
C ALA A 235 -3.84 10.73 30.72
N PRO A 236 -4.66 10.96 29.66
CA PRO A 236 -6.09 11.23 29.83
C PRO A 236 -6.81 9.98 30.33
N GLU A 237 -7.93 10.18 31.04
CA GLU A 237 -8.87 9.11 31.40
C GLU A 237 -9.67 8.68 30.17
N GLU A 238 -9.05 7.86 29.33
CA GLU A 238 -9.63 7.30 28.12
C GLU A 238 -10.20 5.89 28.34
N ALA A 239 -11.03 5.43 27.41
CA ALA A 239 -11.56 4.05 27.42
C ALA A 239 -10.52 2.97 27.01
N TYR A 240 -9.25 3.36 26.84
CA TYR A 240 -8.13 2.54 26.39
C TYR A 240 -6.83 3.03 27.04
N VAL A 241 -5.78 2.21 26.97
CA VAL A 241 -4.51 2.50 27.65
C VAL A 241 -3.70 3.53 26.87
N VAL A 242 -3.42 4.68 27.49
CA VAL A 242 -2.50 5.71 26.96
C VAL A 242 -1.24 5.77 27.83
N LYS A 243 -0.06 5.76 27.21
CA LYS A 243 1.25 5.74 27.88
C LYS A 243 2.27 6.68 27.27
N GLU A 244 3.22 7.10 28.08
CA GLU A 244 4.43 7.78 27.60
C GLU A 244 5.38 6.78 26.92
N LEU A 245 5.95 7.22 25.80
CA LEU A 245 6.93 6.49 25.01
C LEU A 245 8.33 7.00 25.34
N THR A 246 8.98 6.35 26.29
CA THR A 246 10.32 6.69 26.76
C THR A 246 11.36 5.68 26.27
N LEU A 247 12.53 6.18 25.90
CA LEU A 247 13.68 5.39 25.50
C LEU A 247 14.67 5.27 26.66
N ALA A 248 15.46 4.19 26.69
CA ALA A 248 16.47 4.02 27.74
C ALA A 248 17.46 5.20 27.74
N LYS A 249 17.52 5.91 28.88
CA LYS A 249 18.49 6.98 29.15
C LYS A 249 19.93 6.46 29.25
N GLU A 250 20.07 5.15 29.46
CA GLU A 250 21.32 4.47 29.72
C GLU A 250 21.77 3.64 28.51
N GLY A 251 23.08 3.59 28.25
CA GLY A 251 23.68 2.68 27.28
C GLY A 251 23.49 3.04 25.79
N LEU A 252 23.13 4.29 25.47
CA LEU A 252 22.93 4.77 24.09
C LEU A 252 24.18 4.56 23.21
N THR A 253 24.05 3.77 22.14
CA THR A 253 25.22 3.43 21.31
C THR A 253 25.71 4.63 20.49
N PRO A 254 26.99 4.68 20.09
CA PRO A 254 27.51 5.75 19.24
C PRO A 254 26.71 5.90 17.94
N GLU A 255 26.23 4.80 17.36
CA GLU A 255 25.41 4.79 16.16
C GLU A 255 23.98 5.27 16.42
N GLU A 256 23.37 4.95 17.57
CA GLU A 256 22.08 5.54 17.98
C GLU A 256 22.21 7.05 18.14
N ILE A 257 23.27 7.52 18.79
CA ILE A 257 23.52 8.95 19.01
C ILE A 257 23.79 9.69 17.69
N LEU A 258 24.64 9.17 16.81
CA LEU A 258 24.91 9.80 15.51
C LEU A 258 23.66 9.89 14.62
N GLU A 259 22.81 8.87 14.67
CA GLU A 259 21.54 8.80 13.94
C GLU A 259 20.49 9.76 14.55
N ALA A 260 20.40 9.82 15.88
CA ALA A 260 19.58 10.77 16.63
C ALA A 260 19.95 12.24 16.32
N LEU A 261 21.24 12.56 16.24
CA LEU A 261 21.67 13.92 15.91
C LEU A 261 21.53 14.25 14.41
N GLY A 262 21.08 13.30 13.57
CA GLY A 262 21.01 13.45 12.12
C GLY A 262 22.38 13.69 11.46
N LEU A 263 23.48 13.49 12.20
CA LEU A 263 24.81 13.89 11.79
C LEU A 263 25.41 12.87 10.84
N ARG A 264 25.69 13.31 9.61
CA ARG A 264 26.78 12.74 8.80
C ARG A 264 28.11 13.19 9.38
N SER A 265 28.38 12.82 10.63
CA SER A 265 29.58 13.23 11.35
C SER A 265 30.82 12.87 10.53
N PRO A 266 31.71 13.83 10.22
CA PRO A 266 32.97 13.50 9.59
C PRO A 266 33.75 12.57 10.55
N PRO A 267 34.63 11.67 10.04
CA PRO A 267 35.30 10.67 10.87
C PRO A 267 35.94 11.18 12.17
N PRO A 268 36.52 12.40 12.26
CA PRO A 268 37.00 12.96 13.52
C PRO A 268 35.92 13.05 14.60
N ALA A 269 34.74 13.61 14.30
CA ALA A 269 33.64 13.78 15.27
C ALA A 269 33.10 12.42 15.75
N ALA A 270 32.94 11.46 14.84
CA ALA A 270 32.61 10.09 15.21
C ALA A 270 33.69 9.53 16.16
N SER A 271 34.98 9.65 15.82
CA SER A 271 36.08 9.12 16.65
C SER A 271 36.15 9.72 18.06
N VAL A 272 35.73 10.98 18.24
CA VAL A 272 35.63 11.63 19.55
C VAL A 272 34.46 11.05 20.35
N LEU A 273 33.28 10.90 19.73
CA LEU A 273 32.12 10.29 20.36
C LEU A 273 32.38 8.82 20.78
N TYR A 274 32.98 8.00 19.90
CA TYR A 274 33.35 6.62 20.24
C TYR A 274 34.29 6.56 21.46
N ARG A 275 35.27 7.48 21.56
CA ARG A 275 36.15 7.55 22.75
C ARG A 275 35.40 7.94 24.01
N ALA A 276 34.49 8.92 23.94
CA ALA A 276 33.68 9.33 25.08
C ALA A 276 32.77 8.20 25.57
N VAL A 277 32.11 7.48 24.65
CA VAL A 277 31.27 6.31 24.97
C VAL A 277 32.11 5.17 25.58
N GLU A 278 33.27 4.85 25.01
CA GLU A 278 34.15 3.79 25.57
C GLU A 278 34.76 4.18 26.92
N ALA A 279 35.01 5.47 27.18
CA ALA A 279 35.40 5.95 28.51
C ALA A 279 34.26 5.78 29.52
N ALA A 280 33.06 6.26 29.18
CA ALA A 280 31.87 6.14 30.03
C ALA A 280 31.53 4.67 30.34
N LYS A 281 31.69 3.80 29.34
CA LYS A 281 31.45 2.37 29.46
C LYS A 281 32.46 1.65 30.35
N ARG A 282 33.73 2.09 30.37
CA ARG A 282 34.75 1.57 31.30
C ARG A 282 34.48 1.97 32.74
N GLU A 283 33.93 3.16 32.96
CA GLU A 283 33.62 3.67 34.30
C GLU A 283 32.30 3.12 34.86
N LYS A 284 31.23 3.08 34.04
CA LYS A 284 29.84 2.81 34.48
C LYS A 284 29.17 1.61 33.81
N GLY A 285 29.92 0.81 33.05
CA GLY A 285 29.37 -0.35 32.34
C GLY A 285 28.34 0.07 31.29
N TYR A 286 27.18 -0.58 31.26
CA TYR A 286 26.08 -0.20 30.35
C TYR A 286 25.16 0.90 30.92
N PHE A 287 25.41 1.37 32.15
CA PHE A 287 24.57 2.33 32.87
C PHE A 287 25.00 3.80 32.67
N TYR A 288 25.87 4.10 31.69
CA TYR A 288 26.22 5.48 31.37
C TYR A 288 25.07 6.23 30.70
N THR A 289 24.96 7.51 31.00
CA THR A 289 23.92 8.43 30.53
C THR A 289 24.49 9.51 29.60
N ILE A 290 23.63 10.31 28.98
CA ILE A 290 24.04 11.48 28.18
C ILE A 290 24.90 12.46 29.02
N ASP A 291 24.59 12.62 30.31
CA ASP A 291 25.34 13.47 31.24
C ASP A 291 26.81 12.98 31.40
N ASP A 292 27.02 11.66 31.42
CA ASP A 292 28.36 11.05 31.49
C ASP A 292 29.13 11.21 30.17
N LEU A 293 28.44 11.15 29.03
CA LEU A 293 29.04 11.41 27.73
C LEU A 293 29.47 12.88 27.59
N ILE A 294 28.68 13.82 28.09
CA ILE A 294 29.05 15.24 28.15
C ILE A 294 30.33 15.42 28.97
N TYR A 295 30.40 14.84 30.17
CA TYR A 295 31.58 14.89 31.03
C TYR A 295 32.87 14.39 30.33
N HIS A 296 32.82 13.24 29.64
CA HIS A 296 33.98 12.74 28.90
C HIS A 296 34.29 13.53 27.60
N LEU A 297 33.30 14.22 27.02
CA LEU A 297 33.53 15.13 25.90
C LEU A 297 34.18 16.44 26.37
N GLU A 298 33.83 16.96 27.55
CA GLU A 298 34.45 18.17 28.13
C GLU A 298 35.94 17.95 28.45
N ALA A 299 36.32 16.73 28.82
CA ALA A 299 37.71 16.33 29.01
C ALA A 299 38.53 16.25 27.69
N SER A 300 37.90 16.36 26.52
CA SER A 300 38.58 16.28 25.22
C SER A 300 39.14 17.64 24.78
N PRO A 301 40.45 17.76 24.49
CA PRO A 301 41.06 19.03 24.06
C PRO A 301 40.72 19.42 22.61
N GLN A 302 39.83 18.67 21.94
CA GLN A 302 39.50 18.88 20.54
C GLN A 302 38.25 19.76 20.43
N GLY A 303 38.33 20.90 19.73
CA GLY A 303 37.19 21.83 19.57
C GLY A 303 35.92 21.21 18.95
N ILE A 304 36.05 20.07 18.26
CA ILE A 304 34.93 19.26 17.75
C ILE A 304 34.04 18.73 18.90
N ALA A 305 34.63 18.46 20.08
CA ALA A 305 33.90 17.96 21.25
C ALA A 305 32.88 18.99 21.76
N TRP A 306 33.18 20.29 21.69
CA TRP A 306 32.24 21.34 22.08
C TRP A 306 30.96 21.34 21.23
N GLY A 307 31.11 21.13 19.92
CA GLY A 307 29.97 20.92 19.01
C GLY A 307 29.14 19.68 19.40
N LEU A 308 29.79 18.57 19.76
CA LEU A 308 29.10 17.38 20.25
C LEU A 308 28.38 17.61 21.58
N ILE A 309 28.97 18.34 22.54
CA ILE A 309 28.36 18.70 23.83
C ILE A 309 27.06 19.48 23.61
N THR A 310 27.09 20.52 22.76
CA THR A 310 25.88 21.29 22.41
C THR A 310 24.77 20.39 21.85
N GLN A 311 25.13 19.40 21.04
CA GLN A 311 24.19 18.43 20.49
C GLN A 311 23.69 17.41 21.53
N MET A 312 24.52 16.99 22.49
CA MET A 312 24.09 16.12 23.61
C MET A 312 23.11 16.84 24.55
N GLU A 313 23.36 18.10 24.89
CA GLU A 313 22.42 18.89 25.70
C GLU A 313 21.09 19.12 24.97
N HIS A 314 21.12 19.34 23.65
CA HIS A 314 19.90 19.38 22.85
C HIS A 314 19.16 18.03 22.86
N LEU A 315 19.86 16.91 22.64
CA LEU A 315 19.30 15.56 22.69
C LEU A 315 18.65 15.23 24.05
N LYS A 316 19.25 15.71 25.14
CA LYS A 316 18.74 15.63 26.52
C LYS A 316 17.49 16.50 26.72
N SER A 317 17.43 17.70 26.13
CA SER A 317 16.26 18.59 26.21
C SER A 317 15.00 18.06 25.52
N LEU A 318 15.11 17.05 24.65
CA LEU A 318 13.95 16.41 24.01
C LEU A 318 13.09 15.61 24.99
N SER A 319 13.56 15.33 26.22
CA SER A 319 12.83 14.62 27.28
C SER A 319 12.31 13.22 26.93
N ILE A 320 12.75 12.63 25.81
CA ILE A 320 12.37 11.28 25.37
C ILE A 320 13.12 10.14 26.08
N PHE A 321 14.06 10.46 26.99
CA PHE A 321 14.94 9.47 27.65
C PHE A 321 14.63 9.31 29.14
N SER A 322 14.33 8.08 29.57
CA SER A 322 13.99 7.72 30.95
C SER A 322 14.88 6.59 31.51
N ARG A 323 15.03 6.55 32.83
CA ARG A 323 15.57 5.38 33.55
C ARG A 323 14.59 4.20 33.62
N ASP A 324 13.30 4.49 33.47
CA ASP A 324 12.24 3.51 33.28
C ASP A 324 11.73 3.66 31.84
N PRO A 325 12.36 2.98 30.86
CA PRO A 325 12.01 3.07 29.46
C PRO A 325 10.85 2.13 29.11
N THR A 326 10.01 2.52 28.14
CA THR A 326 8.95 1.67 27.61
C THR A 326 9.53 0.33 27.09
N PRO A 327 9.12 -0.83 27.65
CA PRO A 327 9.62 -2.13 27.19
C PRO A 327 9.19 -2.45 25.75
N LEU A 328 10.08 -3.06 24.97
CA LEU A 328 9.82 -3.32 23.54
C LEU A 328 8.76 -4.42 23.32
N ASP A 329 8.66 -5.36 24.25
CA ASP A 329 7.62 -6.38 24.35
C ASP A 329 6.27 -5.81 24.82
N GLU A 330 6.28 -4.62 25.44
CA GLU A 330 5.06 -3.85 25.66
C GLU A 330 4.55 -3.23 24.35
N ILE A 331 5.45 -2.73 23.50
CA ILE A 331 5.10 -2.18 22.18
C ILE A 331 4.74 -3.31 21.20
N VAL A 332 5.38 -4.48 21.27
CA VAL A 332 5.17 -5.60 20.34
C VAL A 332 4.80 -6.88 21.09
N ARG A 333 3.48 -7.08 21.27
CA ARG A 333 2.88 -8.25 21.94
C ARG A 333 1.84 -8.92 21.02
N PRO A 334 1.69 -10.26 21.02
CA PRO A 334 0.67 -10.93 20.21
C PRO A 334 -0.73 -10.35 20.45
N GLY A 335 -1.45 -10.10 19.36
CA GLY A 335 -2.79 -9.48 19.34
C GLY A 335 -2.84 -7.97 19.61
N ARG A 336 -1.73 -7.31 19.98
CA ARG A 336 -1.72 -5.89 20.34
C ARG A 336 -1.70 -4.96 19.13
N ILE A 337 -2.44 -3.86 19.22
CA ILE A 337 -2.41 -2.72 18.30
C ILE A 337 -1.74 -1.54 19.02
N SER A 338 -0.45 -1.32 18.77
CA SER A 338 0.31 -0.22 19.39
C SER A 338 0.32 1.01 18.50
N VAL A 339 -0.40 2.06 18.88
CA VAL A 339 -0.47 3.32 18.12
C VAL A 339 0.52 4.33 18.69
N ILE A 340 1.58 4.64 17.94
CA ILE A 340 2.52 5.72 18.25
C ILE A 340 1.97 7.01 17.65
N ASN A 341 1.28 7.81 18.46
CA ASN A 341 0.61 9.04 18.03
C ASN A 341 1.57 10.23 18.10
N LEU A 342 1.74 10.93 16.97
CA LEU A 342 2.65 12.07 16.84
C LEU A 342 1.96 13.44 16.81
N LYS A 343 0.62 13.49 16.82
CA LYS A 343 -0.20 14.70 16.59
C LYS A 343 0.18 15.91 17.45
N GLU A 344 0.71 15.67 18.65
CA GLU A 344 1.05 16.69 19.66
C GLU A 344 2.56 16.73 19.99
N SER A 345 3.38 15.98 19.24
CA SER A 345 4.84 15.89 19.41
C SER A 345 5.58 16.89 18.52
N THR A 346 6.83 17.24 18.87
CA THR A 346 7.67 18.04 17.95
C THR A 346 8.25 17.14 16.84
N PRO A 347 8.46 17.67 15.61
CA PRO A 347 9.09 16.90 14.52
C PRO A 347 10.46 16.32 14.89
N GLU A 348 11.22 17.00 15.74
CA GLU A 348 12.54 16.60 16.19
C GLU A 348 12.45 15.48 17.23
N SER A 349 11.65 15.63 18.28
CA SER A 349 11.48 14.61 19.33
C SER A 349 10.92 13.31 18.76
N SER A 350 9.88 13.40 17.93
CA SER A 350 9.30 12.25 17.24
C SER A 350 10.25 11.64 16.21
N GLY A 351 10.92 12.45 15.40
CA GLY A 351 11.88 11.98 14.40
C GLY A 351 13.03 11.18 15.00
N VAL A 352 13.65 11.71 16.06
CA VAL A 352 14.72 11.06 16.80
C VAL A 352 14.22 9.83 17.55
N GLY A 353 13.12 9.97 18.29
CA GLY A 353 12.55 8.90 19.10
C GLY A 353 12.14 7.69 18.25
N LEU A 354 11.50 7.93 17.10
CA LEU A 354 11.15 6.88 16.14
C LEU A 354 12.38 6.23 15.50
N ALA A 355 13.43 7.00 15.16
CA ALA A 355 14.63 6.43 14.55
C ALA A 355 15.31 5.41 15.48
N ILE A 356 15.46 5.76 16.77
CA ILE A 356 16.00 4.86 17.79
C ILE A 356 15.05 3.68 18.04
N LEU A 357 13.75 3.94 18.23
CA LEU A 357 12.76 2.90 18.49
C LEU A 357 12.71 1.84 17.37
N LEU A 358 12.61 2.27 16.11
CA LEU A 358 12.55 1.37 14.96
C LEU A 358 13.79 0.47 14.84
N LYS A 359 14.96 1.04 15.16
CA LYS A 359 16.23 0.31 15.18
C LYS A 359 16.26 -0.72 16.31
N ARG A 360 15.78 -0.35 17.50
CA ARG A 360 15.67 -1.26 18.66
C ARG A 360 14.67 -2.38 18.43
N LEU A 361 13.50 -2.09 17.84
CA LEU A 361 12.52 -3.09 17.43
C LEU A 361 13.10 -4.05 16.37
N PHE A 362 13.84 -3.54 15.38
CA PHE A 362 14.49 -4.39 14.38
C PHE A 362 15.51 -5.34 14.99
N GLU A 363 16.40 -4.84 15.84
CA GLU A 363 17.44 -5.65 16.50
C GLU A 363 16.85 -6.63 17.53
N ALA A 364 15.81 -6.25 18.27
CA ALA A 364 15.07 -7.15 19.14
C ALA A 364 14.40 -8.27 18.34
N ARG A 365 13.81 -7.95 17.18
CA ARG A 365 13.20 -8.95 16.30
C ARG A 365 14.25 -9.90 15.69
N LYS A 366 15.40 -9.37 15.25
CA LYS A 366 16.55 -10.17 14.78
C LYS A 366 17.06 -11.16 15.84
N ARG A 367 17.03 -10.76 17.12
CA ARG A 367 17.39 -11.61 18.27
C ARG A 367 16.26 -12.53 18.76
N GLY A 368 15.07 -12.49 18.15
CA GLY A 368 13.92 -13.29 18.58
C GLY A 368 13.29 -12.83 19.91
N GLN A 369 13.61 -11.64 20.39
CA GLN A 369 13.14 -11.11 21.69
C GLN A 369 11.69 -10.61 21.62
N ILE A 370 11.20 -10.29 20.42
CA ILE A 370 9.81 -9.91 20.14
C ILE A 370 9.26 -10.76 18.97
N PRO A 371 7.93 -11.00 18.92
CA PRO A 371 7.30 -11.76 17.84
C PRO A 371 7.37 -11.04 16.49
N PRO A 372 7.14 -11.76 15.36
CA PRO A 372 6.86 -11.14 14.06
C PRO A 372 5.73 -10.11 14.17
N PHE A 373 5.81 -9.00 13.45
CA PHE A 373 4.82 -7.92 13.54
C PHE A 373 4.73 -7.10 12.25
N LEU A 374 3.62 -6.36 12.10
CA LEU A 374 3.41 -5.40 11.01
C LEU A 374 3.66 -3.96 11.51
N LEU A 375 4.60 -3.26 10.90
CA LEU A 375 4.82 -1.83 11.13
C LEU A 375 4.07 -1.01 10.06
N VAL A 376 3.07 -0.24 10.47
CA VAL A 376 2.29 0.66 9.62
C VAL A 376 2.92 2.05 9.64
N LEU A 377 3.17 2.58 8.44
CA LEU A 377 3.72 3.90 8.20
C LEU A 377 2.65 4.75 7.52
N GLU A 378 1.82 5.43 8.31
CA GLU A 378 0.84 6.37 7.77
C GLU A 378 1.55 7.62 7.23
N GLU A 379 1.08 8.20 6.12
CA GLU A 379 1.76 9.33 5.47
C GLU A 379 3.27 9.08 5.20
N ALA A 380 3.65 7.88 4.75
CA ALA A 380 5.05 7.39 4.73
C ALA A 380 6.11 8.32 4.09
N HIS A 381 5.70 9.26 3.23
CA HIS A 381 6.59 10.27 2.65
C HIS A 381 7.16 11.27 3.67
N ASN A 382 6.53 11.41 4.85
CA ASN A 382 7.05 12.18 5.97
C ASN A 382 8.22 11.47 6.68
N PHE A 383 8.33 10.14 6.54
CA PHE A 383 9.34 9.33 7.25
C PHE A 383 10.44 8.78 6.32
N CYS A 384 10.13 8.50 5.05
CA CYS A 384 11.15 8.10 4.07
C CYS A 384 10.90 8.77 2.70
N PRO A 385 11.19 10.08 2.57
CA PRO A 385 11.00 10.80 1.32
C PRO A 385 11.98 10.39 0.22
N GLN A 386 11.56 10.52 -1.03
CA GLN A 386 12.37 10.28 -2.23
C GLN A 386 13.49 11.33 -2.43
N SER A 387 13.36 12.51 -1.80
CA SER A 387 14.36 13.58 -1.85
C SER A 387 14.56 14.14 -0.45
N GLY A 388 15.82 14.46 -0.12
CA GLY A 388 16.23 14.76 1.26
C GLY A 388 16.41 13.49 2.10
N THR A 389 16.60 13.69 3.41
CA THR A 389 16.75 12.63 4.40
C THR A 389 16.16 13.09 5.73
N THR A 390 15.34 12.24 6.34
CA THR A 390 14.83 12.37 7.72
C THR A 390 15.63 11.50 8.67
N TYR A 391 15.44 11.66 9.98
CA TYR A 391 15.98 10.78 11.02
C TYR A 391 15.66 9.29 10.78
N THR A 392 14.42 8.99 10.35
CA THR A 392 13.95 7.61 10.12
C THR A 392 14.30 7.03 8.74
N SER A 393 14.77 7.85 7.78
CA SER A 393 15.03 7.42 6.40
C SER A 393 16.06 6.28 6.28
N ARG A 394 17.05 6.20 7.17
CA ARG A 394 18.08 5.15 7.12
C ARG A 394 17.51 3.81 7.60
N VAL A 395 16.99 3.78 8.83
CA VAL A 395 16.40 2.58 9.42
C VAL A 395 15.25 2.02 8.58
N LEU A 396 14.41 2.87 7.98
CA LEU A 396 13.31 2.41 7.12
C LEU A 396 13.77 1.71 5.82
N ARG A 397 14.88 2.14 5.21
CA ARG A 397 15.48 1.45 4.05
C ARG A 397 16.11 0.10 4.43
N THR A 398 16.70 -0.01 5.63
CA THR A 398 17.17 -1.29 6.16
C THR A 398 15.98 -2.22 6.48
N LEU A 399 14.92 -1.69 7.08
CA LEU A 399 13.70 -2.43 7.37
C LEU A 399 13.01 -2.97 6.10
N SER A 400 12.94 -2.19 5.02
CA SER A 400 12.32 -2.64 3.76
C SER A 400 13.15 -3.67 2.99
N SER A 401 14.46 -3.75 3.21
CA SER A 401 15.35 -4.68 2.50
C SER A 401 15.66 -5.95 3.31
N GLU A 402 15.72 -5.85 4.65
CA GLU A 402 16.08 -6.95 5.53
C GLU A 402 14.92 -7.45 6.42
N GLY A 403 13.94 -6.61 6.75
CA GLY A 403 12.84 -6.94 7.69
C GLY A 403 12.10 -8.22 7.34
N ARG A 404 11.89 -8.47 6.03
CA ARG A 404 11.34 -9.71 5.48
C ARG A 404 11.97 -10.99 6.02
N LYS A 405 13.31 -11.02 6.17
CA LYS A 405 14.06 -12.21 6.64
C LYS A 405 13.73 -12.57 8.09
N PHE A 406 13.25 -11.59 8.86
CA PHE A 406 12.97 -11.71 10.27
C PHE A 406 11.47 -11.63 10.57
N GLY A 407 10.59 -11.56 9.56
CA GLY A 407 9.14 -11.41 9.79
C GLY A 407 8.74 -10.07 10.39
N LEU A 408 9.50 -9.00 10.09
CA LEU A 408 9.07 -7.62 10.32
C LEU A 408 8.49 -7.08 9.00
N GLY A 409 7.17 -6.99 8.96
CA GLY A 409 6.44 -6.46 7.81
C GLY A 409 6.34 -4.94 7.85
N LEU A 410 6.23 -4.33 6.67
CA LEU A 410 5.94 -2.90 6.52
C LEU A 410 4.61 -2.76 5.79
N LEU A 411 3.73 -1.88 6.29
CA LEU A 411 2.56 -1.38 5.57
C LEU A 411 2.81 0.11 5.28
N VAL A 412 3.19 0.41 4.04
CA VAL A 412 3.55 1.76 3.57
C VAL A 412 2.30 2.44 3.04
N VAL A 413 1.77 3.42 3.77
CA VAL A 413 0.52 4.09 3.42
C VAL A 413 0.79 5.51 2.93
N THR A 414 0.40 5.84 1.70
CA THR A 414 0.71 7.16 1.09
C THR A 414 -0.28 7.58 0.00
N GLN A 415 -0.52 8.88 -0.09
CA GLN A 415 -1.26 9.55 -1.17
C GLN A 415 -0.35 10.21 -2.21
N ARG A 416 0.97 10.14 -2.00
CA ARG A 416 2.00 10.65 -2.92
C ARG A 416 3.11 9.62 -3.10
N PRO A 417 2.85 8.49 -3.79
CA PRO A 417 3.88 7.47 -4.06
C PRO A 417 5.13 8.06 -4.73
N ALA A 418 5.00 9.08 -5.59
CA ALA A 418 6.16 9.74 -6.21
C ALA A 418 7.06 10.49 -5.22
N LYS A 419 6.60 10.73 -3.98
CA LYS A 419 7.36 11.36 -2.90
C LYS A 419 7.96 10.38 -1.89
N VAL A 420 7.63 9.09 -1.92
CA VAL A 420 8.24 8.07 -1.04
C VAL A 420 9.47 7.47 -1.72
N ASP A 421 10.49 7.09 -0.94
CA ASP A 421 11.68 6.43 -1.45
C ASP A 421 11.33 5.17 -2.28
N LYS A 422 11.78 5.17 -3.54
CA LYS A 422 11.56 4.08 -4.49
C LYS A 422 12.08 2.73 -4.02
N ASN A 423 13.14 2.68 -3.20
CA ASN A 423 13.68 1.43 -2.65
C ASN A 423 12.88 0.91 -1.45
N VAL A 424 11.98 1.72 -0.89
CA VAL A 424 10.99 1.27 0.10
C VAL A 424 9.72 0.79 -0.62
N LEU A 425 9.22 1.57 -1.58
CA LEU A 425 8.04 1.18 -2.37
C LEU A 425 8.28 -0.08 -3.24
N SER A 426 9.45 -0.23 -3.88
CA SER A 426 9.74 -1.40 -4.72
C SER A 426 9.91 -2.70 -3.95
N GLN A 427 10.10 -2.65 -2.63
CA GLN A 427 10.13 -3.84 -1.77
C GLN A 427 8.71 -4.24 -1.31
N CYS A 428 7.70 -3.40 -1.50
CA CYS A 428 6.31 -3.72 -1.22
C CYS A 428 5.76 -4.68 -2.28
N SER A 429 5.86 -5.98 -2.03
CA SER A 429 5.44 -6.99 -2.99
C SER A 429 3.92 -7.13 -3.07
N THR A 430 3.18 -6.67 -2.05
CA THR A 430 1.72 -6.53 -2.10
C THR A 430 1.38 -5.06 -2.27
N GLN A 431 0.60 -4.67 -3.27
CA GLN A 431 0.25 -3.27 -3.51
C GLN A 431 -1.25 -3.14 -3.72
N ILE A 432 -1.87 -2.24 -2.96
CA ILE A 432 -3.29 -1.92 -3.02
C ILE A 432 -3.40 -0.48 -3.52
N VAL A 433 -3.61 -0.34 -4.83
CA VAL A 433 -3.67 0.94 -5.53
C VAL A 433 -5.13 1.33 -5.70
N MET A 434 -5.59 2.29 -4.90
CA MET A 434 -6.90 2.90 -5.05
C MET A 434 -6.85 4.05 -6.06
N LYS A 435 -7.97 4.76 -6.24
CA LYS A 435 -8.04 5.90 -7.16
C LYS A 435 -6.91 6.92 -6.92
N LEU A 436 -6.16 7.22 -7.98
CA LEU A 436 -5.15 8.28 -8.05
C LEU A 436 -5.49 9.24 -9.20
N THR A 437 -5.18 10.53 -9.07
CA THR A 437 -5.49 11.55 -10.09
C THR A 437 -4.27 12.29 -10.63
N ASN A 438 -3.12 12.23 -9.94
CA ASN A 438 -1.89 12.87 -10.41
C ASN A 438 -1.12 11.91 -11.32
N PRO A 439 -0.82 12.26 -12.59
CA PRO A 439 -0.08 11.40 -13.50
C PRO A 439 1.29 10.96 -12.98
N LEU A 440 1.98 11.79 -12.18
CA LEU A 440 3.26 11.43 -11.58
C LEU A 440 3.10 10.32 -10.53
N ASP A 441 2.03 10.35 -9.75
CA ASP A 441 1.73 9.35 -8.72
C ASP A 441 1.18 8.06 -9.32
N VAL A 442 0.35 8.15 -10.38
CA VAL A 442 -0.09 6.99 -11.18
C VAL A 442 1.12 6.29 -11.79
N LYS A 443 2.03 7.04 -12.43
CA LYS A 443 3.27 6.49 -13.00
C LYS A 443 4.16 5.86 -11.93
N ALA A 444 4.27 6.47 -10.74
CA ALA A 444 5.02 5.90 -9.63
C ALA A 444 4.42 4.55 -9.19
N ALA A 445 3.11 4.48 -8.98
CA ALA A 445 2.40 3.26 -8.57
C ALA A 445 2.47 2.13 -9.61
N ILE A 446 2.42 2.45 -10.91
CA ILE A 446 2.64 1.44 -11.96
C ILE A 446 4.09 0.98 -11.96
N SER A 447 5.05 1.90 -11.84
CA SER A 447 6.48 1.55 -11.85
C SER A 447 6.95 0.78 -10.62
N SER A 448 6.15 0.73 -9.54
CA SER A 448 6.44 -0.11 -8.37
C SER A 448 5.85 -1.51 -8.45
N VAL A 449 4.98 -1.82 -9.43
CA VAL A 449 4.34 -3.13 -9.56
C VAL A 449 4.84 -3.89 -10.79
N GLU A 450 5.33 -5.11 -10.57
CA GLU A 450 5.56 -6.06 -11.66
C GLU A 450 4.21 -6.54 -12.24
N GLY A 451 4.01 -6.34 -13.55
CA GLY A 451 2.81 -6.82 -14.26
C GLY A 451 1.62 -5.85 -14.36
N LEU A 452 1.76 -4.58 -13.93
CA LEU A 452 0.86 -3.53 -14.41
C LEU A 452 1.36 -2.98 -15.76
N ASP A 453 0.45 -2.92 -16.73
CA ASP A 453 0.70 -2.35 -18.05
C ASP A 453 0.27 -0.87 -18.12
N SER A 454 0.35 -0.27 -19.31
CA SER A 454 -0.15 1.09 -19.52
C SER A 454 -1.68 1.21 -19.43
N ALA A 455 -2.44 0.14 -19.70
CA ALA A 455 -3.91 0.17 -19.63
C ALA A 455 -4.41 0.26 -18.18
N ALA A 456 -3.64 -0.25 -17.22
CA ALA A 456 -3.90 -0.04 -15.80
C ALA A 456 -3.90 1.44 -15.37
N ALA A 457 -3.21 2.34 -16.09
CA ALA A 457 -3.14 3.76 -15.76
C ALA A 457 -4.51 4.46 -15.83
N ASP A 458 -5.31 4.12 -16.84
CA ASP A 458 -6.64 4.67 -17.03
C ASP A 458 -7.62 4.07 -16.01
N LEU A 459 -7.50 2.76 -15.75
CA LEU A 459 -8.29 2.08 -14.73
C LEU A 459 -8.09 2.71 -13.34
N ILE A 460 -6.83 2.92 -12.90
CA ILE A 460 -6.49 3.58 -11.63
C ILE A 460 -7.17 4.96 -11.50
N GLN A 461 -7.24 5.73 -12.58
CA GLN A 461 -7.87 7.06 -12.55
C GLN A 461 -9.39 6.98 -12.50
N LEU A 462 -10.00 5.95 -13.11
CA LEU A 462 -11.44 5.76 -13.18
C LEU A 462 -12.04 5.07 -11.93
N LEU A 463 -11.26 4.27 -11.19
CA LEU A 463 -11.70 3.54 -9.96
C LEU A 463 -12.68 4.33 -9.06
N PRO A 464 -13.79 3.72 -8.61
CA PRO A 464 -14.64 4.31 -7.57
C PRO A 464 -13.92 4.48 -6.22
N VAL A 465 -14.54 5.25 -5.30
CA VAL A 465 -14.09 5.31 -3.90
C VAL A 465 -14.36 3.95 -3.24
N GLY A 466 -13.47 3.50 -2.35
CA GLY A 466 -13.56 2.17 -1.73
C GLY A 466 -13.23 1.00 -2.66
N HIS A 467 -12.85 1.26 -3.92
CA HIS A 467 -12.35 0.25 -4.85
C HIS A 467 -10.82 0.39 -5.01
N ALA A 468 -10.16 -0.74 -5.20
CA ALA A 468 -8.71 -0.80 -5.37
C ALA A 468 -8.30 -1.86 -6.39
N ILE A 469 -7.18 -1.64 -7.05
CA ILE A 469 -6.43 -2.69 -7.74
C ILE A 469 -5.48 -3.32 -6.72
N VAL A 470 -5.62 -4.62 -6.50
CA VAL A 470 -4.77 -5.43 -5.63
C VAL A 470 -3.81 -6.24 -6.50
N CYS A 471 -2.52 -6.03 -6.28
CA CYS A 471 -1.42 -6.72 -6.93
C CYS A 471 -0.53 -7.42 -5.90
N GLY A 472 0.07 -8.56 -6.26
CA GLY A 472 0.89 -9.34 -5.33
C GLY A 472 0.05 -10.07 -4.30
N GLY A 473 0.44 -10.11 -3.03
CA GLY A 473 -0.32 -10.85 -1.99
C GLY A 473 -0.46 -12.36 -2.24
N GLY A 474 0.31 -12.91 -3.18
CA GLY A 474 0.17 -14.27 -3.71
C GLY A 474 -0.68 -14.38 -4.99
N VAL A 475 -1.45 -13.36 -5.39
CA VAL A 475 -2.30 -13.42 -6.59
C VAL A 475 -1.46 -13.26 -7.88
N PRO A 476 -1.75 -14.03 -8.95
CA PRO A 476 -0.91 -14.11 -10.15
C PRO A 476 -1.15 -12.96 -11.15
N ARG A 477 -2.12 -12.10 -10.90
CA ARG A 477 -2.51 -10.96 -11.77
C ARG A 477 -3.19 -9.88 -10.94
N PRO A 478 -3.23 -8.62 -11.41
CA PRO A 478 -4.03 -7.56 -10.79
C PRO A 478 -5.52 -7.96 -10.67
N LEU A 479 -6.10 -7.69 -9.51
CA LEU A 479 -7.53 -7.89 -9.23
C LEU A 479 -8.17 -6.55 -8.89
N VAL A 480 -9.35 -6.25 -9.43
CA VAL A 480 -10.14 -5.11 -8.95
C VAL A 480 -11.03 -5.59 -7.80
N VAL A 481 -10.92 -4.92 -6.67
CA VAL A 481 -11.47 -5.32 -5.38
C VAL A 481 -12.26 -4.16 -4.79
N GLU A 482 -13.53 -4.41 -4.46
CA GLU A 482 -14.27 -3.55 -3.55
C GLU A 482 -13.80 -3.86 -2.13
N ILE A 483 -13.14 -2.90 -1.48
CA ILE A 483 -12.61 -3.05 -0.11
C ILE A 483 -13.77 -3.24 0.87
N ARG A 484 -13.65 -4.24 1.76
CA ARG A 484 -14.70 -4.51 2.75
C ARG A 484 -14.91 -3.31 3.69
N PRO A 485 -16.11 -3.13 4.26
CA PRO A 485 -16.26 -2.15 5.32
C PRO A 485 -15.33 -2.47 6.51
N ARG A 486 -14.93 -1.44 7.25
CA ARG A 486 -14.24 -1.58 8.53
C ARG A 486 -15.21 -2.05 9.60
N ARG A 487 -14.70 -2.87 10.51
CA ARG A 487 -15.42 -3.29 11.72
C ARG A 487 -15.31 -2.25 12.82
N THR A 488 -14.22 -1.49 12.85
CA THR A 488 -14.04 -0.37 13.77
C THR A 488 -14.56 0.94 13.19
N MET A 489 -14.76 1.93 14.06
CA MET A 489 -14.88 3.33 13.65
C MET A 489 -13.59 3.83 12.98
N HIS A 490 -13.70 4.92 12.20
CA HIS A 490 -12.59 5.57 11.51
C HIS A 490 -12.60 7.08 11.81
N GLY A 491 -11.46 7.62 12.26
CA GLY A 491 -11.33 9.02 12.67
C GLY A 491 -11.22 10.04 11.54
N GLY A 492 -10.90 9.63 10.31
CA GLY A 492 -10.64 10.53 9.16
C GLY A 492 -11.86 11.17 8.51
N MET A 493 -12.99 11.28 9.23
CA MET A 493 -14.16 12.01 8.76
C MET A 493 -13.81 13.50 8.62
N SER A 494 -14.08 14.10 7.46
CA SER A 494 -13.90 15.53 7.27
C SER A 494 -14.70 16.31 8.30
N VAL A 495 -14.06 17.19 9.05
CA VAL A 495 -14.70 18.06 10.06
C VAL A 495 -15.89 18.76 9.40
N ASP A 496 -17.09 18.58 9.96
CA ASP A 496 -18.25 19.38 9.57
C ASP A 496 -18.06 20.80 10.10
N VAL A 497 -17.39 21.63 9.29
CA VAL A 497 -17.10 23.03 9.60
C VAL A 497 -18.38 23.79 9.94
N MET A 498 -19.51 23.49 9.28
CA MET A 498 -20.78 24.17 9.54
C MET A 498 -21.45 23.68 10.82
N GLY A 499 -21.38 22.39 11.10
CA GLY A 499 -21.79 21.80 12.38
C GLY A 499 -20.96 22.34 13.55
N GLU A 500 -19.64 22.43 13.40
CA GLU A 500 -18.73 22.94 14.43
C GLU A 500 -18.90 24.45 14.67
N VAL A 501 -18.99 25.27 13.62
CA VAL A 501 -19.30 26.72 13.73
C VAL A 501 -20.63 26.93 14.46
N ARG A 502 -21.66 26.13 14.15
CA ARG A 502 -22.96 26.18 14.83
C ARG A 502 -22.86 25.74 16.30
N ALA A 503 -22.22 24.61 16.58
CA ALA A 503 -22.11 24.03 17.91
C ALA A 503 -21.25 24.88 18.86
N ARG A 504 -20.15 25.46 18.37
CA ARG A 504 -19.28 26.36 19.14
C ARG A 504 -19.81 27.80 19.21
N GLY A 505 -20.90 28.11 18.50
CA GLY A 505 -21.51 29.44 18.51
C GLY A 505 -20.60 30.55 17.98
N TRP A 506 -19.68 30.22 17.06
CA TRP A 506 -18.74 31.19 16.48
C TRP A 506 -19.48 32.21 15.62
N LYS A 507 -19.80 33.35 16.24
CA LYS A 507 -20.31 34.53 15.55
C LYS A 507 -19.17 35.26 14.85
N ARG A 508 -19.48 35.88 13.71
CA ARG A 508 -18.62 36.89 13.10
C ARG A 508 -18.58 38.10 14.04
N ASP A 509 -17.40 38.60 14.40
CA ASP A 509 -17.29 39.83 15.18
C ASP A 509 -17.73 41.03 14.34
N GLU A 510 -18.97 41.46 14.52
CA GLU A 510 -19.55 42.64 13.84
C GLU A 510 -19.06 43.98 14.42
N LYS A 511 -18.02 43.96 15.26
CA LYS A 511 -17.43 45.16 15.89
C LYS A 511 -15.95 45.34 15.54
N LYS A 512 -15.67 45.78 14.31
CA LYS A 512 -14.39 46.47 13.98
C LYS A 512 -14.36 47.35 12.72
N GLU A 513 -15.51 47.83 12.22
CA GLU A 513 -15.57 48.78 11.09
C GLU A 513 -16.21 50.16 11.41
N ALA A 514 -16.47 50.46 12.70
CA ALA A 514 -17.16 51.71 13.10
C ALA A 514 -16.27 52.77 13.79
N GLU A 515 -15.02 52.46 14.15
CA GLU A 515 -14.09 53.41 14.78
C GLU A 515 -12.70 53.28 14.15
N GLY A 516 -12.33 54.21 13.26
CA GLY A 516 -10.97 54.23 12.69
C GLY A 516 -10.79 54.61 11.22
N LEU A 517 -11.69 55.37 10.58
CA LEU A 517 -11.32 56.11 9.37
C LEU A 517 -11.07 57.58 9.71
N PRO A 518 -9.87 58.13 9.45
CA PRO A 518 -9.62 59.55 9.58
C PRO A 518 -10.39 60.31 8.48
N SER A 519 -11.06 61.39 8.87
CA SER A 519 -11.74 62.29 7.95
C SER A 519 -10.74 63.02 7.05
N GLY A 520 -10.73 62.75 5.75
CA GLY A 520 -9.90 63.49 4.81
C GLY A 520 -10.12 63.15 3.34
N GLY A 521 -10.53 64.15 2.55
CA GLY A 521 -10.47 64.15 1.08
C GLY A 521 -11.52 63.28 0.37
N GLY A 522 -12.49 63.91 -0.28
CA GLY A 522 -13.43 63.20 -1.16
C GLY A 522 -12.94 63.18 -2.61
N GLU A 523 -13.18 62.06 -3.30
CA GLU A 523 -13.37 61.98 -4.75
C GLU A 523 -14.50 60.97 -5.01
N GLU A 524 -15.46 61.34 -5.87
CA GLU A 524 -16.62 60.49 -6.16
C GLU A 524 -16.27 59.36 -7.14
N LEU A 525 -16.65 58.13 -6.79
CA LEU A 525 -16.69 57.01 -7.73
C LEU A 525 -18.13 56.83 -8.25
N PRO A 526 -18.35 56.61 -9.56
CA PRO A 526 -19.69 56.53 -10.14
C PRO A 526 -20.43 55.25 -9.70
N PRO A 527 -21.78 55.28 -9.65
CA PRO A 527 -22.58 54.17 -9.14
C PRO A 527 -22.53 52.94 -10.05
N LYS A 528 -22.42 51.76 -9.43
CA LYS A 528 -22.59 50.46 -10.12
C LYS A 528 -24.07 50.07 -10.12
N GLU A 529 -24.62 49.84 -11.30
CA GLU A 529 -25.97 49.25 -11.44
C GLU A 529 -25.99 47.78 -11.00
N SER A 530 -27.11 47.36 -10.44
CA SER A 530 -27.37 45.99 -9.99
C SER A 530 -27.83 45.08 -11.14
N PRO A 531 -27.39 43.81 -11.22
CA PRO A 531 -27.84 42.90 -12.26
C PRO A 531 -29.28 42.42 -12.01
N LYS A 532 -30.08 42.38 -13.08
CA LYS A 532 -31.44 41.85 -13.09
C LYS A 532 -31.49 40.34 -13.41
N GLU A 533 -32.64 39.75 -13.10
CA GLU A 533 -33.01 38.33 -13.15
C GLU A 533 -32.90 37.64 -14.53
N PRO A 534 -32.90 36.29 -14.57
CA PRO A 534 -32.62 35.51 -15.78
C PRO A 534 -33.84 35.35 -16.71
N LEU A 535 -33.57 35.03 -17.99
CA LEU A 535 -34.58 34.72 -19.01
C LEU A 535 -34.38 33.31 -19.63
N PRO A 536 -35.44 32.71 -20.22
CA PRO A 536 -35.53 31.26 -20.41
C PRO A 536 -35.18 30.73 -21.83
N SER A 537 -35.46 29.44 -22.02
CA SER A 537 -35.08 28.54 -23.12
C SER A 537 -35.72 28.75 -24.50
N GLY A 538 -35.00 28.30 -25.55
CA GLY A 538 -35.43 28.19 -26.96
C GLY A 538 -34.76 29.26 -27.84
N GLY A 539 -34.40 29.03 -29.12
CA GLY A 539 -34.45 27.84 -29.97
C GLY A 539 -34.16 28.25 -31.43
N GLU A 540 -33.52 27.37 -32.22
CA GLU A 540 -33.24 27.48 -33.68
C GLU A 540 -32.29 28.58 -34.20
N GLY A 541 -31.58 28.26 -35.31
CA GLY A 541 -31.34 29.24 -36.39
C GLY A 541 -29.89 29.70 -36.68
N ALA A 542 -29.27 29.07 -37.70
CA ALA A 542 -28.29 29.64 -38.63
C ALA A 542 -26.94 30.24 -38.14
N LEU A 543 -25.83 29.62 -38.60
CA LEU A 543 -24.52 30.28 -38.76
C LEU A 543 -24.58 31.27 -39.94
N PRO A 544 -23.72 32.31 -39.93
CA PRO A 544 -22.63 32.29 -40.92
C PRO A 544 -21.24 32.70 -40.38
N SER A 545 -20.25 32.29 -41.18
CA SER A 545 -18.80 32.49 -41.06
C SER A 545 -18.32 33.94 -40.84
N VAL A 546 -17.28 34.09 -39.99
CA VAL A 546 -16.43 35.29 -39.92
C VAL A 546 -14.96 34.89 -40.00
N GLU A 547 -14.16 35.74 -40.65
CA GLU A 547 -12.77 35.50 -41.05
C GLU A 547 -11.76 35.51 -39.89
N ARG A 548 -10.60 34.88 -40.11
CA ARG A 548 -9.45 34.96 -39.20
C ARG A 548 -8.75 36.31 -39.34
N ARG A 549 -8.59 37.04 -38.25
CA ARG A 549 -7.61 38.15 -38.13
C ARG A 549 -6.68 37.93 -36.94
N ALA A 550 -5.41 38.30 -37.12
CA ALA A 550 -4.33 37.98 -36.20
C ALA A 550 -4.34 38.85 -34.93
N LEU A 551 -3.82 38.29 -33.83
CA LEU A 551 -3.54 38.99 -32.58
C LEU A 551 -2.20 39.75 -32.68
N PRO A 552 -2.10 40.99 -32.17
CA PRO A 552 -0.83 41.69 -31.99
C PRO A 552 -0.10 41.22 -30.70
N PRO A 553 1.24 41.37 -30.63
CA PRO A 553 2.04 41.01 -29.45
C PRO A 553 1.92 42.05 -28.30
N ALA A 554 2.22 41.60 -27.08
CA ALA A 554 2.19 42.41 -25.86
C ALA A 554 3.45 43.30 -25.69
N PRO A 555 3.35 44.45 -24.99
CA PRO A 555 4.45 45.39 -24.81
C PRO A 555 5.37 45.05 -23.61
N GLU A 556 6.64 45.44 -23.74
CA GLU A 556 7.63 45.44 -22.65
C GLU A 556 7.50 46.70 -21.76
N VAL A 557 7.99 46.62 -20.52
CA VAL A 557 7.97 47.74 -19.55
C VAL A 557 9.35 47.97 -18.95
N SER A 558 9.89 49.16 -19.19
CA SER A 558 10.99 49.81 -18.43
C SER A 558 10.41 50.52 -17.18
N GLY A 559 11.15 50.78 -16.10
CA GLY A 559 12.54 50.51 -15.75
C GLY A 559 12.90 51.18 -14.40
N GLU A 560 14.17 51.11 -13.98
CA GLU A 560 14.81 51.85 -12.86
C GLU A 560 14.38 51.54 -11.39
N GLY A 561 15.28 51.46 -10.40
CA GLY A 561 16.75 51.51 -10.48
C GLY A 561 17.54 51.42 -9.14
N VAL A 562 18.87 51.37 -9.29
CA VAL A 562 19.95 51.83 -8.38
C VAL A 562 20.13 51.23 -6.97
N SER A 563 21.19 50.43 -6.78
CA SER A 563 22.42 50.83 -6.03
C SER A 563 23.39 49.65 -5.74
N GLY A 564 24.71 49.94 -5.63
CA GLY A 564 25.57 49.16 -4.72
C GLY A 564 26.68 48.21 -5.25
N GLY A 565 27.70 48.74 -5.93
CA GLY A 565 29.12 48.45 -5.58
C GLY A 565 29.86 47.19 -6.09
N GLY A 566 31.09 47.42 -6.58
CA GLY A 566 32.24 46.52 -6.33
C GLY A 566 32.59 45.47 -7.39
N CYS A 567 33.34 45.86 -8.43
CA CYS A 567 33.85 44.93 -9.46
C CYS A 567 35.25 44.39 -9.12
N GLY A 568 35.46 43.08 -9.34
CA GLY A 568 36.78 42.43 -9.39
C GLY A 568 36.91 41.61 -10.68
N GLY A 569 37.46 42.20 -11.73
CA GLY A 569 37.38 41.62 -13.08
C GLY A 569 38.55 40.72 -13.50
N LYS A 570 38.28 39.83 -14.47
CA LYS A 570 39.25 39.31 -15.45
C LYS A 570 38.51 38.84 -16.71
N LYS A 571 39.05 39.17 -17.89
CA LYS A 571 38.45 38.90 -19.22
C LYS A 571 38.54 37.42 -19.62
N PRO A 572 37.55 36.85 -20.35
CA PRO A 572 37.75 35.66 -21.17
C PRO A 572 38.33 36.02 -22.55
N ARG A 573 38.94 35.02 -23.23
CA ARG A 573 39.32 35.04 -24.66
C ARG A 573 38.43 34.06 -25.44
N GLU A 574 38.29 34.32 -26.73
CA GLU A 574 37.43 33.60 -27.66
C GLU A 574 38.02 32.26 -28.15
N GLY A 575 37.15 31.40 -28.69
CA GLY A 575 37.43 30.69 -29.95
C GLY A 575 37.71 29.18 -29.90
N ALA A 576 36.66 28.36 -30.14
CA ALA A 576 36.65 27.26 -31.13
C ALA A 576 35.29 26.48 -31.10
N PRO A 577 34.69 26.12 -32.25
CA PRO A 577 33.45 25.34 -32.32
C PRO A 577 33.69 23.82 -32.47
N PRO A 578 32.68 22.96 -32.19
CA PRO A 578 32.76 21.52 -32.41
C PRO A 578 32.40 21.10 -33.85
N PRO A 579 32.98 19.99 -34.39
CA PRO A 579 32.63 19.45 -35.70
C PRO A 579 31.43 18.48 -35.65
N VAL A 580 30.80 18.27 -36.80
CA VAL A 580 29.56 17.48 -36.98
C VAL A 580 29.74 16.47 -38.13
N VAL A 581 29.41 15.19 -37.85
CA VAL A 581 29.01 14.10 -38.78
C VAL A 581 30.01 13.60 -39.85
N SER A 582 30.19 12.27 -39.90
CA SER A 582 30.21 11.50 -41.16
C SER A 582 29.75 10.04 -40.92
N LYS A 583 28.83 9.53 -41.75
CA LYS A 583 28.66 8.08 -42.01
C LYS A 583 29.59 7.68 -43.18
N PRO A 584 29.74 6.38 -43.45
CA PRO A 584 29.65 5.87 -44.81
C PRO A 584 28.58 4.77 -44.98
N GLN A 585 28.24 4.47 -46.23
CA GLN A 585 27.38 3.36 -46.67
C GLN A 585 28.19 2.38 -47.53
N SER A 586 27.72 1.12 -47.56
CA SER A 586 27.80 0.15 -48.68
C SER A 586 29.20 -0.31 -49.16
N ASP A 587 29.40 -1.42 -49.87
CA ASP A 587 28.52 -2.33 -50.65
C ASP A 587 28.94 -3.82 -50.53
N ASP A 588 28.03 -4.70 -50.96
CA ASP A 588 28.19 -6.03 -51.61
C ASP A 588 29.06 -7.19 -51.07
N ALA A 589 28.48 -8.40 -51.20
CA ALA A 589 29.03 -9.60 -51.86
C ALA A 589 28.71 -10.94 -51.17
N GLU A 590 28.33 -11.89 -52.02
CA GLU A 590 27.89 -13.27 -51.79
C GLU A 590 28.94 -14.20 -51.14
N GLY A 591 28.50 -15.37 -50.65
CA GLY A 591 29.23 -16.61 -50.97
C GLY A 591 29.58 -17.60 -49.85
N VAL A 592 28.73 -18.62 -49.68
CA VAL A 592 29.07 -20.05 -49.49
C VAL A 592 30.24 -20.44 -48.56
N LYS A 593 29.93 -21.11 -47.43
CA LYS A 593 30.30 -22.54 -47.21
C LYS A 593 29.67 -23.18 -45.97
N GLU A 594 29.00 -24.30 -46.20
CA GLU A 594 28.66 -25.30 -45.17
C GLU A 594 29.87 -26.21 -44.85
N THR A 595 29.61 -27.13 -43.91
CA THR A 595 30.39 -28.33 -43.52
C THR A 595 31.49 -28.14 -42.48
N LEU A 596 31.25 -28.73 -41.32
CA LEU A 596 32.19 -29.64 -40.65
C LEU A 596 31.36 -30.70 -39.89
N GLU A 597 31.30 -31.90 -40.45
CA GLU A 597 30.76 -33.10 -39.79
C GLU A 597 31.85 -33.82 -38.97
N GLY A 598 31.41 -34.62 -38.00
CA GLY A 598 32.19 -35.72 -37.41
C GLY A 598 33.03 -35.36 -36.17
N SER A 599 33.18 -36.25 -35.18
CA SER A 599 32.53 -37.56 -34.98
C SER A 599 32.76 -38.05 -33.53
N HIS A 600 31.83 -38.87 -33.01
CA HIS A 600 31.99 -39.60 -31.76
C HIS A 600 33.17 -40.61 -31.82
N PRO A 601 33.78 -41.03 -30.68
CA PRO A 601 33.24 -42.21 -30.00
C PRO A 601 33.29 -42.21 -28.45
N SER A 602 32.30 -42.91 -27.87
CA SER A 602 32.28 -43.68 -26.61
C SER A 602 33.37 -43.51 -25.53
N ALA A 603 32.95 -43.34 -24.25
CA ALA A 603 33.10 -44.36 -23.20
C ALA A 603 32.46 -43.94 -21.85
N SER A 604 31.60 -44.80 -21.27
CA SER A 604 31.40 -44.90 -19.81
C SER A 604 32.44 -45.88 -19.23
N PRO A 605 32.73 -45.91 -17.91
CA PRO A 605 31.97 -46.83 -17.03
C PRO A 605 31.95 -46.49 -15.51
N LYS A 606 31.26 -47.35 -14.72
CA LYS A 606 31.29 -47.51 -13.23
C LYS A 606 30.63 -46.39 -12.42
N GLN A 607 29.75 -46.61 -11.42
CA GLN A 607 29.32 -47.80 -10.66
C GLN A 607 30.38 -48.45 -9.74
N GLU A 608 30.27 -48.15 -8.44
CA GLU A 608 30.81 -48.94 -7.32
C GLU A 608 29.74 -49.06 -6.23
N GLU A 609 29.55 -50.29 -5.73
CA GLU A 609 28.83 -50.61 -4.49
C GLU A 609 29.85 -50.70 -3.34
N GLY A 610 29.41 -50.54 -2.09
CA GLY A 610 30.26 -50.66 -0.89
C GLY A 610 29.43 -50.89 0.38
N ASP A 611 29.62 -52.06 0.98
CA ASP A 611 28.73 -52.67 1.97
C ASP A 611 29.00 -52.33 3.45
N VAL A 612 27.95 -52.50 4.27
CA VAL A 612 27.91 -53.08 5.65
C VAL A 612 28.89 -52.59 6.74
N GLU A 613 28.33 -52.14 7.88
CA GLU A 613 28.63 -52.78 9.19
C GLU A 613 27.50 -52.64 10.24
N LYS A 614 27.53 -53.53 11.25
CA LYS A 614 26.38 -53.88 12.13
C LYS A 614 26.87 -54.33 13.52
N VAL A 615 26.44 -53.67 14.61
CA VAL A 615 26.51 -54.15 16.02
C VAL A 615 25.29 -53.54 16.75
N LYS A 616 24.32 -54.23 17.37
CA LYS A 616 24.32 -55.13 18.57
C LYS A 616 24.92 -54.45 19.81
N GLU A 617 24.49 -54.64 21.06
CA GLU A 617 23.33 -55.26 21.75
C GLU A 617 23.26 -54.56 23.15
N ALA A 618 22.24 -54.57 24.02
CA ALA A 618 21.05 -55.40 24.29
C ALA A 618 19.85 -54.46 24.68
N GLY A 619 18.71 -54.80 25.31
CA GLY A 619 18.15 -56.05 25.86
C GLY A 619 17.98 -56.04 27.39
N GLU A 620 16.78 -55.73 27.90
CA GLU A 620 16.19 -56.30 29.14
C GLU A 620 14.69 -55.96 29.27
N GLU A 621 13.89 -56.94 29.68
CA GLU A 621 12.46 -56.85 30.05
C GLU A 621 12.30 -56.79 31.59
N VAL A 622 11.09 -56.47 32.08
CA VAL A 622 10.44 -56.82 33.38
C VAL A 622 9.30 -55.80 33.59
N SER A 623 8.02 -56.12 33.35
CA SER A 623 7.01 -56.63 34.32
C SER A 623 7.01 -55.89 35.68
N GLU A 624 5.90 -55.49 36.32
CA GLU A 624 4.65 -56.22 36.58
C GLU A 624 3.65 -55.33 37.36
N SER A 625 2.35 -55.66 37.38
CA SER A 625 1.27 -55.15 38.29
C SER A 625 0.91 -53.63 38.25
N SER A 626 -0.34 -53.15 38.26
CA SER A 626 -1.71 -53.67 38.51
C SER A 626 -2.15 -53.86 39.97
N SER A 627 -2.58 -52.77 40.61
CA SER A 627 -3.45 -52.69 41.82
C SER A 627 -3.87 -51.21 42.01
N GLU A 628 -5.02 -50.78 42.52
CA GLU A 628 -6.36 -51.37 42.80
C GLU A 628 -7.34 -50.21 43.16
N ARG A 629 -8.68 -50.42 43.10
CA ARG A 629 -9.80 -49.52 43.55
C ARG A 629 -10.04 -48.28 42.67
N GLY A 630 -11.27 -47.80 42.42
CA GLY A 630 -12.55 -47.93 43.13
C GLY A 630 -12.99 -46.51 43.58
N ASP A 631 -14.22 -46.01 43.44
CA ASP A 631 -15.50 -46.67 43.14
C ASP A 631 -16.44 -45.78 42.30
N GLU A 632 -17.51 -46.43 41.85
CA GLU A 632 -18.75 -45.95 41.23
C GLU A 632 -19.50 -44.85 42.01
N GLU A 633 -20.26 -44.00 41.31
CA GLU A 633 -21.73 -44.00 41.41
C GLU A 633 -22.38 -43.20 40.25
N ALA A 634 -23.55 -43.66 39.80
CA ALA A 634 -24.44 -43.06 38.81
C ALA A 634 -25.86 -43.02 39.46
N PRO A 635 -27.01 -43.03 38.74
CA PRO A 635 -27.36 -42.58 37.38
C PRO A 635 -28.57 -41.60 37.41
N GLY A 636 -29.19 -41.30 36.25
CA GLY A 636 -30.45 -40.55 36.20
C GLY A 636 -31.04 -40.35 34.80
N GLU A 637 -31.57 -41.43 34.23
CA GLU A 637 -32.51 -41.56 33.06
C GLU A 637 -32.28 -40.72 31.78
#